data_AF-A0A7Y8IYD4-F1
#
_entry.id   AF-A0A7Y8IYD4-F1
#
_cell.length_a   1.000
_cell.length_b   1.000
_cell.length_c   1.000
_cell.angle_alpha   90.00
_cell.angle_beta   90.00
_cell.angle_gamma   90.00
#
_symmetry.space_group_name_H-M   'P 1'
#
loop_
_entity.id
_entity.type
_entity.pdbx_description
1 polymer ?
#
loop_
_entity_poly.entity_id
_entity_poly.type
_entity_poly.pdbx_seq_one_letter_code
_entity_poly.pdbx_strand_id
1 'polypeptide(L)'
;MDHAGEFASPVAADLRTDPVLVHDLSAGSLELGLDCEFDTTEKLTGRLFAAMEHAGAKAGIGGYDEARLCYSDEDFRTAGEEGAEYRTVHIGLDIFMPAGEPVIAPLEGLVHSWRDNKARHDYGPCIILEHRVSAGGSSQLVFHTLYGHLSRESLAGLRPGKPVRRGERIAAIGDYPSNGDWPPHLHFQVITDLLDHEGTFPGVARPSDRAVWKSLCPDPNLICGVPASRFPERPLRGEEILASRKKTIGRNLSVSYRRPLTLVRGQGQYLYDEDGNRYLDFYNNVPHVGHSHPHVVRAVQRQIAVLNTNTRYLHENLVRYAARLTATLPAPLRVCYFVCSGSEATELAVRLARAHTGGKDLIVCEGAYHGHTTTLIDLSPYKAEGPGGRGLARWAHKIPLPDTYRGKYRTEDSDAGLKYAREIIPIVDRLRADGRKLSSFLIESIPSAAGQILLPQGYLREAYHIVRAAGGVCIADEVQTGLGRIGSHFWAFQQHDVLPDIVAMGKPIGNGYPMGAVVTTEEIAASFANGMEYFVTFGGTPVSCAAGMAVLDVLEHENLQRNALETGNRLIAGLTELQERHAIIGDVRGLGLMLGVEFVLDPAARTPAPDQAAYVCDRLRERGVLIGTDGLDRNVLKIRGPMVLTAADADFLIEQLDRVLEEDAAKP
;
A
#
# COMPACT_ATOMS: atom_id res chain seq x y z
N MET A 1 27.67 -31.42 3.48
CA MET A 1 26.48 -32.16 3.97
C MET A 1 26.81 -33.58 4.46
N ASP A 2 28.05 -34.08 4.31
CA ASP A 2 28.42 -35.48 4.66
C ASP A 2 28.42 -35.85 6.16
N HIS A 3 28.27 -34.88 7.07
CA HIS A 3 28.28 -35.11 8.53
C HIS A 3 26.92 -34.90 9.22
N ALA A 4 25.81 -34.74 8.48
CA ALA A 4 24.51 -34.38 9.06
C ALA A 4 23.96 -35.41 10.06
N GLY A 5 24.36 -36.69 9.95
CA GLY A 5 24.01 -37.76 10.90
C GLY A 5 24.85 -37.77 12.18
N GLU A 6 25.90 -36.95 12.26
CA GLU A 6 26.79 -36.86 13.41
C GLU A 6 26.25 -35.93 14.51
N PHE A 7 25.23 -35.12 14.22
CA PHE A 7 24.60 -34.24 15.21
C PHE A 7 23.36 -34.90 15.84
N ALA A 8 23.16 -34.75 17.16
CA ALA A 8 21.86 -35.03 17.75
C ALA A 8 20.85 -33.94 17.34
N SER A 9 19.55 -34.22 17.42
CA SER A 9 18.55 -33.15 17.26
C SER A 9 18.64 -32.18 18.45
N PRO A 10 18.50 -30.85 18.25
CA PRO A 10 18.53 -29.88 19.35
C PRO A 10 17.28 -29.94 20.26
N VAL A 11 16.28 -30.74 19.87
CA VAL A 11 15.03 -30.95 20.60
C VAL A 11 14.65 -32.43 20.60
N ALA A 12 13.60 -32.80 21.36
CA ALA A 12 13.13 -34.19 21.43
C ALA A 12 12.70 -34.79 20.08
N ALA A 13 12.08 -33.99 19.21
CA ALA A 13 11.69 -34.40 17.86
C ALA A 13 12.93 -34.53 16.96
N ASP A 14 13.02 -35.59 16.15
CA ASP A 14 14.06 -35.69 15.12
C ASP A 14 13.64 -34.91 13.87
N LEU A 15 14.09 -33.66 13.77
CA LEU A 15 13.70 -32.72 12.71
C LEU A 15 14.00 -33.20 11.28
N ARG A 16 14.81 -34.26 11.14
CA ARG A 16 15.15 -34.91 9.86
C ARG A 16 14.05 -35.85 9.37
N THR A 17 13.37 -36.52 10.30
CA THR A 17 12.50 -37.67 9.99
C THR A 17 11.09 -37.52 10.53
N ASP A 18 10.91 -36.88 11.69
CA ASP A 18 9.61 -36.62 12.27
C ASP A 18 8.80 -35.63 11.43
N PRO A 19 7.45 -35.68 11.49
CA PRO A 19 6.60 -34.67 10.88
C PRO A 19 6.87 -33.29 11.48
N VAL A 20 7.22 -32.33 10.64
CA VAL A 20 7.42 -30.93 10.99
C VAL A 20 6.59 -30.03 10.07
N LEU A 21 6.16 -28.88 10.60
CA LEU A 21 5.50 -27.82 9.84
C LEU A 21 6.43 -26.62 9.77
N VAL A 22 6.73 -26.12 8.56
CA VAL A 22 7.44 -24.84 8.41
C VAL A 22 6.39 -23.74 8.40
N HIS A 23 6.44 -22.86 9.39
CA HIS A 23 5.58 -21.67 9.45
C HIS A 23 6.12 -20.60 8.51
N ASP A 24 5.23 -19.96 7.77
CA ASP A 24 5.55 -18.73 7.05
C ASP A 24 5.38 -17.55 8.01
N LEU A 25 6.49 -17.07 8.58
CA LEU A 25 6.50 -15.90 9.47
C LEU A 25 7.01 -14.65 8.76
N SER A 26 7.22 -14.75 7.45
CA SER A 26 7.76 -13.68 6.62
C SER A 26 6.83 -12.46 6.58
N ALA A 27 7.38 -11.30 6.20
CA ALA A 27 6.61 -10.07 6.00
C ALA A 27 5.45 -10.26 5.00
N GLY A 28 5.60 -11.15 4.02
CA GLY A 28 4.58 -11.49 3.03
C GLY A 28 3.60 -12.59 3.46
N SER A 29 3.67 -13.04 4.71
CA SER A 29 2.98 -14.26 5.14
C SER A 29 1.47 -14.22 4.94
N LEU A 30 0.98 -15.17 4.14
CA LEU A 30 -0.46 -15.45 4.02
C LEU A 30 -0.97 -16.24 5.22
N GLU A 31 -0.10 -17.02 5.86
CA GLU A 31 -0.42 -17.78 7.06
C GLU A 31 -0.80 -16.85 8.20
N LEU A 32 -0.12 -15.70 8.37
CA LEU A 32 -0.38 -14.71 9.41
C LEU A 32 -1.53 -13.75 9.08
N GLY A 33 -1.84 -13.51 7.80
CA GLY A 33 -2.98 -12.69 7.39
C GLY A 33 -2.99 -11.29 8.02
N LEU A 34 -4.12 -10.86 8.60
CA LEU A 34 -4.28 -9.51 9.19
C LEU A 34 -3.52 -9.28 10.50
N ASP A 35 -2.99 -10.33 11.15
CA ASP A 35 -2.54 -10.28 12.54
C ASP A 35 -1.01 -10.24 12.69
N CYS A 36 -0.30 -9.63 11.72
CA CYS A 36 1.17 -9.66 11.70
C CYS A 36 1.85 -8.77 12.74
N GLU A 37 1.11 -7.89 13.43
CA GLU A 37 1.62 -7.10 14.56
C GLU A 37 1.32 -7.80 15.91
N PHE A 38 0.81 -9.03 15.89
CA PHE A 38 0.59 -9.88 17.06
C PHE A 38 -0.27 -9.21 18.13
N ASP A 39 -1.61 -9.30 17.98
CA ASP A 39 -2.56 -8.80 18.98
C ASP A 39 -2.15 -9.16 20.43
N THR A 40 -1.69 -10.40 20.64
CA THR A 40 -1.07 -10.93 21.87
C THR A 40 -0.23 -12.16 21.55
N THR A 41 0.80 -12.45 22.35
CA THR A 41 1.58 -13.70 22.29
C THR A 41 0.69 -14.94 22.42
N GLU A 42 -0.36 -14.88 23.24
CA GLU A 42 -1.35 -15.95 23.41
C GLU A 42 -2.06 -16.31 22.10
N LYS A 43 -2.62 -15.33 21.38
CA LYS A 43 -3.30 -15.56 20.10
C LYS A 43 -2.36 -16.13 19.04
N LEU A 44 -1.13 -15.60 18.97
CA LEU A 44 -0.12 -16.12 18.05
C LEU A 44 0.20 -17.57 18.37
N THR A 45 0.44 -17.88 19.65
CA THR A 45 0.68 -19.25 20.13
C THR A 45 -0.47 -20.17 19.72
N GLY A 46 -1.71 -19.77 19.99
CA GLY A 46 -2.88 -20.56 19.60
C GLY A 46 -2.94 -20.85 18.11
N ARG A 47 -2.62 -19.88 17.25
CA ARG A 47 -2.61 -20.05 15.79
C ARG A 47 -1.50 -21.00 15.31
N LEU A 48 -0.26 -20.77 15.73
CA LEU A 48 0.89 -21.58 15.30
C LEU A 48 0.70 -23.04 15.75
N PHE A 49 0.35 -23.26 17.01
CA PHE A 49 0.18 -24.60 17.54
C PHE A 49 -1.07 -25.30 16.99
N ALA A 50 -2.17 -24.59 16.71
CA ALA A 50 -3.31 -25.18 16.01
C ALA A 50 -2.97 -25.59 14.57
N ALA A 51 -2.15 -24.81 13.86
CA ALA A 51 -1.67 -25.19 12.53
C ALA A 51 -0.75 -26.43 12.59
N MET A 52 0.13 -26.50 13.58
CA MET A 52 0.96 -27.69 13.84
C MET A 52 0.09 -28.93 14.14
N GLU A 53 -0.92 -28.79 15.01
CA GLU A 53 -1.86 -29.86 15.35
C GLU A 53 -2.62 -30.35 14.12
N HIS A 54 -3.15 -29.43 13.30
CA HIS A 54 -3.85 -29.76 12.05
C HIS A 54 -2.94 -30.51 11.06
N ALA A 55 -1.65 -30.14 11.00
CA ALA A 55 -0.65 -30.80 10.17
C ALA A 55 -0.13 -32.12 10.75
N GLY A 56 -0.47 -32.47 12.00
CA GLY A 56 0.11 -33.60 12.71
C GLY A 56 1.61 -33.45 12.96
N ALA A 57 2.10 -32.22 13.04
CA ALA A 57 3.52 -31.91 13.22
C ALA A 57 3.94 -32.02 14.69
N LYS A 58 5.10 -32.64 14.95
CA LYS A 58 5.70 -32.72 16.28
C LYS A 58 6.48 -31.47 16.66
N ALA A 59 6.91 -30.69 15.66
CA ALA A 59 7.58 -29.40 15.84
C ALA A 59 7.20 -28.46 14.69
N GLY A 60 7.13 -27.17 15.00
CA GLY A 60 7.04 -26.09 14.03
C GLY A 60 8.42 -25.50 13.76
N ILE A 61 8.69 -25.00 12.56
CA ILE A 61 9.97 -24.39 12.17
C ILE A 61 9.72 -22.97 11.69
N GLY A 62 10.37 -21.98 12.31
CA GLY A 62 10.50 -20.62 11.81
C GLY A 62 11.83 -20.44 11.08
N GLY A 63 11.82 -19.75 9.94
CA GLY A 63 12.95 -19.74 9.00
C GLY A 63 14.17 -18.96 9.49
N TYR A 64 15.36 -19.42 9.07
CA TYR A 64 16.59 -18.63 9.04
C TYR A 64 16.58 -17.71 7.82
N ASP A 65 17.15 -16.51 7.95
CA ASP A 65 17.22 -15.51 6.89
C ASP A 65 15.83 -15.03 6.42
N GLU A 66 14.86 -15.06 7.34
CA GLU A 66 13.47 -14.69 7.12
C GLU A 66 13.21 -13.28 7.66
N ALA A 67 12.72 -12.38 6.81
CA ALA A 67 12.32 -11.04 7.25
C ALA A 67 10.94 -11.07 7.90
N ARG A 68 10.84 -10.73 9.19
CA ARG A 68 9.60 -10.81 9.97
C ARG A 68 9.19 -9.45 10.52
N LEU A 69 7.88 -9.24 10.61
CA LEU A 69 7.31 -7.99 11.15
C LEU A 69 7.05 -8.04 12.67
N CYS A 70 7.32 -9.16 13.34
CA CYS A 70 7.24 -9.28 14.81
C CYS A 70 8.22 -8.40 15.57
N TYR A 71 9.24 -7.89 14.89
CA TYR A 71 10.29 -7.07 15.47
C TYR A 71 10.01 -5.59 15.19
N SER A 72 8.75 -5.15 15.30
CA SER A 72 8.29 -3.81 14.93
C SER A 72 8.24 -2.81 16.08
N ASP A 73 8.54 -3.22 17.31
CA ASP A 73 8.61 -2.27 18.45
C ASP A 73 9.69 -1.20 18.19
N GLU A 74 9.49 0.00 18.75
CA GLU A 74 10.44 1.12 18.62
C GLU A 74 11.87 0.75 19.05
N ASP A 75 12.04 -0.19 19.98
CA ASP A 75 13.34 -0.71 20.42
C ASP A 75 14.11 -1.45 19.30
N PHE A 76 13.44 -1.88 18.23
CA PHE A 76 14.05 -2.49 17.05
C PHE A 76 14.34 -1.49 15.93
N ARG A 77 13.94 -0.23 16.09
CA ARG A 77 14.17 0.85 15.13
C ARG A 77 15.54 1.49 15.36
N THR A 78 16.37 1.53 14.33
CA THR A 78 17.58 2.33 14.33
C THR A 78 17.40 3.52 13.39
N ALA A 79 17.58 4.74 13.90
CA ALA A 79 17.62 5.93 13.05
C ALA A 79 18.96 5.99 12.30
N GLY A 80 18.92 6.09 10.97
CA GLY A 80 20.09 6.31 10.11
C GLY A 80 19.92 7.52 9.19
N GLU A 81 21.01 7.96 8.55
CA GLU A 81 21.00 9.11 7.61
C GLU A 81 20.07 8.90 6.40
N GLU A 82 19.92 7.64 5.97
CA GLU A 82 19.05 7.22 4.86
C GLU A 82 17.60 6.96 5.26
N GLY A 83 17.26 6.97 6.55
CA GLY A 83 15.93 6.64 7.07
C GLY A 83 15.98 5.74 8.30
N ALA A 84 14.82 5.43 8.86
CA ALA A 84 14.71 4.48 9.96
C ALA A 84 14.61 3.04 9.40
N GLU A 85 15.48 2.15 9.86
CA GLU A 85 15.48 0.73 9.48
C GLU A 85 15.19 -0.12 10.72
N TYR A 86 14.43 -1.19 10.54
CA TYR A 86 14.09 -2.13 11.61
C TYR A 86 14.95 -3.40 11.51
N ARG A 87 15.24 -4.02 12.64
CA ARG A 87 15.91 -5.33 12.71
C ARG A 87 14.91 -6.45 12.39
N THR A 88 14.60 -6.65 11.12
CA THR A 88 13.58 -7.59 10.65
C THR A 88 14.11 -8.96 10.27
N VAL A 89 15.41 -9.07 9.94
CA VAL A 89 15.97 -10.31 9.38
C VAL A 89 16.35 -11.26 10.50
N HIS A 90 15.64 -12.38 10.59
CA HIS A 90 15.91 -13.42 11.58
C HIS A 90 17.20 -14.19 11.26
N ILE A 91 18.13 -14.28 12.20
CA ILE A 91 19.48 -14.87 12.02
C ILE A 91 19.71 -16.13 12.87
N GLY A 92 18.63 -16.74 13.35
CA GLY A 92 18.61 -18.09 13.93
C GLY A 92 17.57 -18.98 13.25
N LEU A 93 17.33 -20.16 13.81
CA LEU A 93 16.25 -21.05 13.42
C LEU A 93 15.34 -21.25 14.65
N ASP A 94 14.04 -21.02 14.48
CA ASP A 94 13.09 -21.22 15.57
C ASP A 94 12.45 -22.59 15.47
N ILE A 95 12.36 -23.28 16.59
CA ILE A 95 11.78 -24.62 16.69
C ILE A 95 10.64 -24.56 17.71
N PHE A 96 9.41 -24.42 17.22
CA PHE A 96 8.18 -24.31 18.02
C PHE A 96 7.80 -25.68 18.59
N MET A 97 7.68 -25.74 19.92
CA MET A 97 7.33 -26.93 20.68
C MET A 97 6.66 -26.52 22.01
N PRO A 98 5.81 -27.37 22.60
CA PRO A 98 5.19 -27.05 23.88
C PRO A 98 6.21 -26.68 24.97
N ALA A 99 5.83 -25.76 25.85
CA ALA A 99 6.67 -25.40 26.99
C ALA A 99 7.00 -26.65 27.84
N GLY A 100 8.23 -26.72 28.35
CA GLY A 100 8.74 -27.85 29.14
C GLY A 100 9.39 -28.97 28.32
N GLU A 101 9.23 -28.99 27.00
CA GLU A 101 9.93 -29.94 26.11
C GLU A 101 11.46 -29.81 26.26
N PRO A 102 12.23 -30.91 26.21
CA PRO A 102 13.64 -30.88 26.48
C PRO A 102 14.43 -30.29 25.31
N VAL A 103 15.39 -29.42 25.65
CA VAL A 103 16.41 -28.91 24.73
C VAL A 103 17.69 -29.72 24.92
N ILE A 104 18.25 -30.18 23.81
CA ILE A 104 19.30 -31.19 23.73
C ILE A 104 20.53 -30.59 23.06
N ALA A 105 21.72 -30.91 23.55
CA ALA A 105 22.96 -30.50 22.90
C ALA A 105 23.22 -31.36 21.63
N PRO A 106 23.28 -30.76 20.42
CA PRO A 106 23.51 -31.49 19.18
C PRO A 106 24.93 -32.03 19.05
N LEU A 107 25.90 -31.42 19.74
CA LEU A 107 27.31 -31.78 19.79
C LEU A 107 27.81 -31.72 21.25
N GLU A 108 28.90 -32.43 21.54
CA GLU A 108 29.65 -32.17 22.77
C GLU A 108 30.23 -30.75 22.80
N GLY A 109 30.36 -30.18 23.98
CA GLY A 109 30.85 -28.81 24.13
C GLY A 109 31.03 -28.40 25.57
N LEU A 110 31.36 -27.13 25.78
CA LEU A 110 31.51 -26.52 27.08
C LEU A 110 30.49 -25.39 27.23
N VAL A 111 29.88 -25.25 28.40
CA VAL A 111 29.10 -24.05 28.72
C VAL A 111 30.04 -22.84 28.67
N HIS A 112 29.81 -21.92 27.74
CA HIS A 112 30.61 -20.71 27.59
C HIS A 112 30.05 -19.62 28.53
N SER A 113 28.80 -19.22 28.30
CA SER A 113 28.10 -18.19 29.10
C SER A 113 26.58 -18.38 29.03
N TRP A 114 25.84 -17.71 29.91
CA TRP A 114 24.38 -17.75 29.96
C TRP A 114 23.83 -16.46 30.60
N ARG A 115 22.58 -16.12 30.33
CA ARG A 115 21.91 -14.93 30.90
C ARG A 115 20.39 -15.12 30.91
N ASP A 116 19.73 -14.49 31.87
CA ASP A 116 18.27 -14.24 31.83
C ASP A 116 18.04 -12.84 31.26
N ASN A 117 17.75 -12.76 29.96
CA ASN A 117 17.54 -11.51 29.22
C ASN A 117 16.12 -10.99 29.43
N LYS A 118 15.96 -10.03 30.35
CA LYS A 118 14.64 -9.65 30.90
C LYS A 118 13.85 -8.65 30.05
N ALA A 119 14.43 -8.09 29.00
CA ALA A 119 13.71 -7.19 28.11
C ALA A 119 12.60 -7.96 27.39
N ARG A 120 11.44 -7.32 27.21
CA ARG A 120 10.36 -7.89 26.42
C ARG A 120 10.85 -8.09 24.98
N HIS A 121 10.48 -9.22 24.37
CA HIS A 121 10.90 -9.63 23.04
C HIS A 121 12.42 -9.88 22.88
N ASP A 122 13.17 -9.98 23.98
CA ASP A 122 14.54 -10.54 24.02
C ASP A 122 14.46 -12.06 24.23
N TYR A 123 15.59 -12.74 24.47
CA TYR A 123 15.63 -14.21 24.59
C TYR A 123 15.02 -14.78 25.87
N GLY A 124 14.78 -13.99 26.92
CA GLY A 124 14.62 -14.56 28.26
C GLY A 124 15.86 -15.38 28.66
N PRO A 125 15.69 -16.52 29.35
CA PRO A 125 16.78 -17.45 29.66
C PRO A 125 17.48 -17.99 28.41
N CYS A 126 18.79 -17.77 28.34
CA CYS A 126 19.64 -18.09 27.20
C CYS A 126 20.94 -18.76 27.65
N ILE A 127 21.39 -19.78 26.91
CA ILE A 127 22.64 -20.52 27.13
C ILE A 127 23.48 -20.49 25.84
N ILE A 128 24.80 -20.29 25.98
CA ILE A 128 25.76 -20.39 24.88
C ILE A 128 26.76 -21.51 25.19
N LEU A 129 26.93 -22.43 24.24
CA LEU A 129 27.93 -23.49 24.29
C LEU A 129 29.08 -23.18 23.31
N GLU A 130 30.32 -23.43 23.72
CA GLU A 130 31.49 -23.45 22.84
C GLU A 130 31.76 -24.88 22.37
N HIS A 131 32.04 -25.02 21.07
CA HIS A 131 32.37 -26.28 20.42
C HIS A 131 33.74 -26.19 19.77
N ARG A 132 34.50 -27.28 19.87
CA ARG A 132 35.81 -27.40 19.25
C ARG A 132 35.88 -28.68 18.43
N VAL A 133 35.95 -28.54 17.11
CA VAL A 133 35.93 -29.67 16.17
C VAL A 133 37.23 -29.71 15.37
N SER A 134 37.79 -30.90 15.16
CA SER A 134 38.97 -31.06 14.31
C SER A 134 38.57 -30.90 12.84
N ALA A 135 39.19 -29.95 12.13
CA ALA A 135 38.83 -29.62 10.74
C ALA A 135 39.70 -30.32 9.68
N GLY A 136 40.36 -31.43 10.05
CA GLY A 136 41.35 -32.13 9.22
C GLY A 136 42.72 -31.41 9.22
N GLY A 137 43.80 -32.15 9.45
CA GLY A 137 45.14 -31.55 9.66
C GLY A 137 45.34 -31.02 11.09
N SER A 138 46.07 -29.92 11.24
CA SER A 138 46.37 -29.27 12.55
C SER A 138 45.44 -28.12 12.93
N SER A 139 44.40 -27.83 12.13
CA SER A 139 43.44 -26.75 12.40
C SER A 139 42.26 -27.26 13.26
N GLN A 140 41.88 -26.44 14.25
CA GLN A 140 40.72 -26.65 15.11
C GLN A 140 39.70 -25.57 14.79
N LEU A 141 38.49 -25.98 14.41
CA LEU A 141 37.36 -25.07 14.25
C LEU A 141 36.74 -24.83 15.63
N VAL A 142 36.65 -23.55 16.02
CA VAL A 142 35.92 -23.12 17.20
C VAL A 142 34.68 -22.37 16.73
N PHE A 143 33.53 -22.72 17.28
CA PHE A 143 32.26 -22.04 17.03
C PHE A 143 31.37 -22.21 18.25
N HIS A 144 30.25 -21.48 18.27
CA HIS A 144 29.32 -21.47 19.38
C HIS A 144 27.91 -21.84 18.92
N THR A 145 27.11 -22.37 19.84
CA THR A 145 25.66 -22.49 19.65
C THR A 145 24.92 -21.76 20.76
N LEU A 146 23.90 -21.01 20.39
CA LEU A 146 23.04 -20.26 21.30
C LEU A 146 21.65 -20.93 21.35
N TYR A 147 21.11 -21.02 22.57
CA TYR A 147 19.81 -21.59 22.88
C TYR A 147 19.01 -20.54 23.66
N GLY A 148 18.05 -19.89 23.00
CA GLY A 148 17.19 -18.86 23.58
C GLY A 148 15.80 -19.36 23.94
N HIS A 149 15.01 -18.52 24.61
CA HIS A 149 13.62 -18.76 25.00
C HIS A 149 13.42 -19.99 25.91
N LEU A 150 14.39 -20.23 26.80
CA LEU A 150 14.38 -21.37 27.71
C LEU A 150 13.59 -21.11 29.00
N SER A 151 13.26 -22.16 29.74
CA SER A 151 12.73 -22.06 31.11
C SER A 151 13.80 -21.50 32.06
N ARG A 152 13.40 -20.76 33.09
CA ARG A 152 14.35 -20.14 34.05
C ARG A 152 15.14 -21.18 34.84
N GLU A 153 14.52 -22.34 35.09
CA GLU A 153 15.11 -23.49 35.74
C GLU A 153 16.33 -24.01 34.96
N SER A 154 16.37 -23.80 33.64
CA SER A 154 17.50 -24.20 32.78
C SER A 154 18.82 -23.53 33.15
N LEU A 155 18.78 -22.37 33.80
CA LEU A 155 19.99 -21.64 34.19
C LEU A 155 20.63 -22.17 35.50
N ALA A 156 19.93 -23.05 36.21
CA ALA A 156 20.40 -23.56 37.49
C ALA A 156 21.61 -24.50 37.33
N GLY A 157 22.66 -24.27 38.13
CA GLY A 157 23.84 -25.14 38.17
C GLY A 157 24.74 -25.07 36.92
N LEU A 158 24.59 -24.04 36.09
CA LEU A 158 25.53 -23.68 35.04
C LEU A 158 26.79 -23.04 35.64
N ARG A 159 27.93 -23.30 35.00
CA ARG A 159 29.24 -22.71 35.30
C ARG A 159 30.09 -22.72 34.03
N PRO A 160 30.93 -21.70 33.78
CA PRO A 160 31.77 -21.68 32.59
C PRO A 160 32.67 -22.92 32.56
N GLY A 161 32.85 -23.52 31.39
CA GLY A 161 33.63 -24.73 31.19
C GLY A 161 32.93 -26.02 31.65
N LYS A 162 31.66 -26.00 32.09
CA LYS A 162 30.91 -27.23 32.38
C LYS A 162 30.80 -28.07 31.09
N PRO A 163 31.28 -29.32 31.08
CA PRO A 163 31.17 -30.18 29.90
C PRO A 163 29.73 -30.61 29.69
N VAL A 164 29.33 -30.68 28.42
CA VAL A 164 28.04 -31.15 27.93
C VAL A 164 28.32 -32.20 26.87
N ARG A 165 27.64 -33.35 26.93
CA ARG A 165 27.77 -34.39 25.91
C ARG A 165 26.75 -34.21 24.80
N ARG A 166 27.09 -34.68 23.59
CA ARG A 166 26.12 -34.86 22.51
C ARG A 166 24.92 -35.69 23.00
N GLY A 167 23.71 -35.20 22.73
CA GLY A 167 22.46 -35.84 23.15
C GLY A 167 22.08 -35.60 24.61
N GLU A 168 22.89 -34.85 25.37
CA GLU A 168 22.55 -34.48 26.75
C GLU A 168 21.44 -33.41 26.76
N ARG A 169 20.44 -33.58 27.62
CA ARG A 169 19.46 -32.53 27.92
C ARG A 169 20.16 -31.40 28.67
N ILE A 170 20.15 -30.21 28.09
CA ILE A 170 20.78 -29.03 28.67
C ILE A 170 19.78 -28.03 29.26
N ALA A 171 18.54 -28.05 28.76
CA ALA A 171 17.51 -27.09 29.14
C ALA A 171 16.09 -27.62 28.85
N ALA A 172 15.09 -26.76 28.98
CA ALA A 172 13.73 -26.98 28.53
C ALA A 172 13.16 -25.70 27.89
N ILE A 173 12.22 -25.85 26.95
CA ILE A 173 11.49 -24.72 26.34
C ILE A 173 10.76 -23.94 27.43
N GLY A 174 10.91 -22.61 27.43
CA GLY A 174 10.22 -21.71 28.35
C GLY A 174 8.83 -21.33 27.86
N ASP A 175 7.94 -21.03 28.80
CA ASP A 175 6.61 -20.48 28.49
C ASP A 175 6.62 -18.95 28.52
N TYR A 176 5.69 -18.32 27.81
CA TYR A 176 5.46 -16.88 27.94
C TYR A 176 4.79 -16.55 29.29
N PRO A 177 5.07 -15.38 29.89
CA PRO A 177 5.99 -14.34 29.44
C PRO A 177 7.46 -14.60 29.84
N SER A 178 7.76 -15.74 30.49
CA SER A 178 9.06 -15.97 31.14
C SER A 178 10.22 -16.16 30.16
N ASN A 179 9.93 -16.52 28.91
CA ASN A 179 10.88 -16.75 27.81
C ASN A 179 11.18 -15.49 26.97
N GLY A 180 10.86 -14.30 27.46
CA GLY A 180 10.93 -13.05 26.67
C GLY A 180 9.60 -12.67 26.01
N ASP A 181 8.49 -13.32 26.40
CA ASP A 181 7.14 -13.06 25.91
C ASP A 181 6.88 -13.50 24.46
N TRP A 182 7.47 -14.63 24.07
CA TRP A 182 7.29 -15.26 22.75
C TRP A 182 6.47 -16.55 22.85
N PRO A 183 5.81 -17.02 21.76
CA PRO A 183 5.25 -18.36 21.75
C PRO A 183 6.29 -19.40 22.17
N PRO A 184 5.94 -20.49 22.85
CA PRO A 184 6.92 -21.49 23.26
C PRO A 184 7.70 -22.05 22.07
N HIS A 185 9.01 -21.78 22.02
CA HIS A 185 9.92 -22.26 20.99
C HIS A 185 11.37 -22.22 21.49
N LEU A 186 12.25 -22.91 20.78
CA LEU A 186 13.70 -22.75 20.92
C LEU A 186 14.19 -21.83 19.80
N HIS A 187 14.83 -20.73 20.14
CA HIS A 187 15.69 -20.03 19.19
C HIS A 187 17.07 -20.70 19.20
N PHE A 188 17.45 -21.31 18.08
CA PHE A 188 18.71 -22.01 17.92
C PHE A 188 19.58 -21.30 16.88
N GLN A 189 20.79 -20.89 17.29
CA GLN A 189 21.70 -20.13 16.44
C GLN A 189 23.10 -20.73 16.48
N VAL A 190 23.78 -20.75 15.33
CA VAL A 190 25.19 -21.14 15.20
C VAL A 190 25.99 -19.86 15.00
N ILE A 191 27.09 -19.67 15.74
CA ILE A 191 27.85 -18.42 15.76
C ILE A 191 29.34 -18.74 15.59
N THR A 192 30.00 -18.13 14.61
CA THR A 192 31.42 -18.36 14.31
C THR A 192 32.35 -17.52 15.18
N ASP A 193 31.92 -16.32 15.58
CA ASP A 193 32.66 -15.42 16.47
C ASP A 193 31.65 -14.67 17.35
N LEU A 194 31.86 -14.67 18.68
CA LEU A 194 30.99 -14.00 19.64
C LEU A 194 31.24 -12.48 19.71
N LEU A 195 32.28 -11.97 19.04
CA LEU A 195 32.75 -10.60 19.17
C LEU A 195 32.95 -10.29 20.67
N ASP A 196 32.35 -9.19 21.15
CA ASP A 196 32.38 -8.79 22.55
C ASP A 196 31.13 -9.24 23.34
N HIS A 197 30.31 -10.14 22.79
CA HIS A 197 29.05 -10.57 23.42
C HIS A 197 29.23 -11.74 24.40
N GLU A 198 28.55 -11.66 25.55
CA GLU A 198 28.53 -12.73 26.57
C GLU A 198 27.12 -12.96 27.11
N GLY A 199 26.63 -14.21 27.06
CA GLY A 199 25.30 -14.60 27.57
C GLY A 199 24.11 -14.13 26.72
N THR A 200 24.38 -13.47 25.60
CA THR A 200 23.41 -13.05 24.59
C THR A 200 24.14 -12.88 23.26
N PHE A 201 23.42 -12.82 22.13
CA PHE A 201 23.97 -12.52 20.81
C PHE A 201 22.84 -12.01 19.90
N PRO A 202 23.05 -11.10 18.94
CA PRO A 202 21.97 -10.65 18.06
C PRO A 202 21.25 -11.82 17.36
N GLY A 203 19.94 -11.95 17.57
CA GLY A 203 19.07 -12.96 16.92
C GLY A 203 18.31 -12.41 15.72
N VAL A 204 18.37 -11.08 15.55
CA VAL A 204 17.77 -10.34 14.44
C VAL A 204 18.74 -9.26 13.94
N ALA A 205 18.72 -9.02 12.64
CA ALA A 205 19.58 -8.10 11.94
C ALA A 205 18.78 -7.09 11.10
N ARG A 206 19.40 -5.94 10.82
CA ARG A 206 18.92 -5.02 9.80
C ARG A 206 19.11 -5.62 8.41
N PRO A 207 18.19 -5.40 7.46
CA PRO A 207 18.40 -5.75 6.05
C PRO A 207 19.73 -5.27 5.48
N SER A 208 20.16 -4.05 5.79
CA SER A 208 21.43 -3.45 5.36
C SER A 208 22.67 -4.22 5.86
N ASP A 209 22.60 -4.84 7.04
CA ASP A 209 23.69 -5.62 7.63
C ASP A 209 23.58 -7.13 7.34
N ARG A 210 22.53 -7.56 6.63
CA ARG A 210 22.17 -8.97 6.43
C ARG A 210 23.35 -9.83 6.00
N ALA A 211 24.15 -9.37 5.04
CA ALA A 211 25.30 -10.12 4.55
C ALA A 211 26.38 -10.35 5.62
N VAL A 212 26.61 -9.36 6.49
CA VAL A 212 27.60 -9.44 7.58
C VAL A 212 27.12 -10.44 8.62
N TRP A 213 25.89 -10.30 9.10
CA TRP A 213 25.36 -11.20 10.14
C TRP A 213 25.26 -12.65 9.68
N LYS A 214 24.90 -12.90 8.41
CA LYS A 214 24.91 -14.26 7.84
C LYS A 214 26.30 -14.89 7.74
N SER A 215 27.36 -14.07 7.69
CA SER A 215 28.74 -14.58 7.70
C SER A 215 29.19 -15.00 9.10
N LEU A 216 28.64 -14.37 10.14
CA LEU A 216 28.89 -14.70 11.54
C LEU A 216 27.94 -15.80 12.05
N CYS A 217 26.72 -15.84 11.52
CA CYS A 217 25.66 -16.74 11.93
C CYS A 217 25.22 -17.62 10.74
N PRO A 218 25.94 -18.70 10.41
CA PRO A 218 25.54 -19.57 9.31
C PRO A 218 24.21 -20.28 9.63
N ASP A 219 23.53 -20.75 8.58
CA ASP A 219 22.23 -21.43 8.68
C ASP A 219 22.28 -22.60 9.70
N PRO A 220 21.53 -22.51 10.83
CA PRO A 220 21.50 -23.56 11.84
C PRO A 220 20.95 -24.90 11.31
N ASN A 221 20.30 -24.91 10.15
CA ASN A 221 19.84 -26.13 9.50
C ASN A 221 21.00 -27.04 9.06
N LEU A 222 22.25 -26.53 9.01
CA LEU A 222 23.46 -27.35 8.90
C LEU A 222 23.57 -28.41 10.02
N ILE A 223 23.02 -28.12 11.20
CA ILE A 223 22.98 -29.01 12.37
C ILE A 223 21.61 -29.70 12.48
N CYS A 224 20.52 -28.92 12.34
CA CYS A 224 19.15 -29.41 12.57
C CYS A 224 18.71 -30.45 11.54
N GLY A 225 19.12 -30.29 10.28
CA GLY A 225 18.87 -31.27 9.21
C GLY A 225 17.42 -31.35 8.74
N VAL A 226 16.62 -30.30 8.92
CA VAL A 226 15.27 -30.20 8.34
C VAL A 226 15.38 -30.37 6.81
N PRO A 227 14.68 -31.34 6.19
CA PRO A 227 14.81 -31.58 4.76
C PRO A 227 14.41 -30.36 3.93
N ALA A 228 15.19 -30.02 2.90
CA ALA A 228 14.93 -28.86 2.04
C ALA A 228 13.53 -28.88 1.39
N SER A 229 12.98 -30.08 1.13
CA SER A 229 11.62 -30.26 0.59
C SER A 229 10.49 -29.87 1.56
N ARG A 230 10.81 -29.61 2.84
CA ARG A 230 9.84 -29.13 3.84
C ARG A 230 9.70 -27.61 3.83
N PHE A 231 10.71 -26.90 3.34
CA PHE A 231 10.66 -25.44 3.23
C PHE A 231 9.88 -25.04 1.97
N PRO A 232 9.13 -23.92 2.02
CA PRO A 232 8.47 -23.40 0.83
C PRO A 232 9.49 -23.01 -0.25
N GLU A 233 9.03 -22.90 -1.49
CA GLU A 233 9.86 -22.36 -2.56
C GLU A 233 10.33 -20.95 -2.19
N ARG A 234 11.61 -20.66 -2.44
CA ARG A 234 12.17 -19.33 -2.22
C ARG A 234 11.38 -18.29 -3.04
N PRO A 235 10.92 -17.19 -2.43
CA PRO A 235 10.33 -16.09 -3.17
C PRO A 235 11.30 -15.53 -4.23
N LEU A 236 10.74 -15.09 -5.36
CA LEU A 236 11.51 -14.40 -6.40
C LEU A 236 12.01 -13.05 -5.87
N ARG A 237 13.28 -12.72 -6.14
CA ARG A 237 13.82 -11.38 -5.86
C ARG A 237 13.30 -10.36 -6.86
N GLY A 238 13.33 -9.08 -6.50
CA GLY A 238 12.87 -7.97 -7.35
C GLY A 238 13.44 -8.00 -8.78
N GLU A 239 14.73 -8.32 -8.97
CA GLU A 239 15.34 -8.45 -10.30
C GLU A 239 14.76 -9.62 -11.11
N GLU A 240 14.49 -10.75 -10.48
CA GLU A 240 13.90 -11.94 -11.09
C GLU A 240 12.44 -11.64 -11.50
N ILE A 241 11.70 -10.95 -10.63
CA ILE A 241 10.35 -10.46 -10.92
C ILE A 241 10.37 -9.50 -12.11
N LEU A 242 11.27 -8.51 -12.12
CA LEU A 242 11.36 -7.53 -13.20
C LEU A 242 11.75 -8.18 -14.54
N ALA A 243 12.69 -9.13 -14.52
CA ALA A 243 13.07 -9.90 -15.70
C ALA A 243 11.90 -10.74 -16.23
N SER A 244 11.14 -11.39 -15.34
CA SER A 244 9.94 -12.14 -15.69
C SER A 244 8.85 -11.25 -16.27
N ARG A 245 8.58 -10.09 -15.65
CA ARG A 245 7.61 -9.09 -16.16
C ARG A 245 7.92 -8.65 -17.59
N LYS A 246 9.20 -8.40 -17.92
CA LYS A 246 9.63 -8.01 -19.28
C LYS A 246 9.33 -9.09 -20.35
N LYS A 247 9.19 -10.35 -19.93
CA LYS A 247 8.90 -11.51 -20.78
C LYS A 247 7.41 -11.84 -20.84
N THR A 248 6.69 -11.69 -19.72
CA THR A 248 5.33 -12.26 -19.54
C THR A 248 4.23 -11.22 -19.46
N ILE A 249 4.54 -9.96 -19.17
CA ILE A 249 3.56 -8.87 -18.99
C ILE A 249 3.76 -7.81 -20.08
N GLY A 250 2.67 -7.16 -20.48
CA GLY A 250 2.69 -6.07 -21.46
C GLY A 250 3.67 -4.97 -21.06
N ARG A 251 4.65 -4.68 -21.92
CA ARG A 251 5.77 -3.76 -21.62
C ARG A 251 5.35 -2.30 -21.48
N ASN A 252 4.12 -1.97 -21.87
CA ASN A 252 3.49 -0.67 -21.69
C ASN A 252 2.89 -0.46 -20.29
N LEU A 253 2.89 -1.48 -19.42
CA LEU A 253 2.56 -1.34 -18.01
C LEU A 253 3.80 -0.87 -17.24
N SER A 254 3.78 0.41 -16.85
CA SER A 254 4.89 1.06 -16.15
C SER A 254 5.15 0.46 -14.77
N VAL A 255 6.39 0.58 -14.31
CA VAL A 255 6.82 0.29 -12.94
C VAL A 255 7.36 1.59 -12.36
N SER A 256 6.92 1.93 -11.15
CA SER A 256 7.32 3.18 -10.48
C SER A 256 8.76 3.11 -9.97
N TYR A 257 9.36 4.29 -9.82
CA TYR A 257 10.72 4.52 -9.31
C TYR A 257 11.85 4.01 -10.20
N ARG A 258 13.04 4.60 -10.05
CA ARG A 258 14.27 4.11 -10.73
C ARG A 258 14.68 2.74 -10.20
N ARG A 259 14.53 2.53 -8.89
CA ARG A 259 14.71 1.25 -8.20
C ARG A 259 13.33 0.75 -7.72
N PRO A 260 12.68 -0.16 -8.47
CA PRO A 260 11.38 -0.70 -8.09
C PRO A 260 11.41 -1.40 -6.72
N LEU A 261 10.29 -1.34 -6.01
CA LEU A 261 10.06 -2.04 -4.74
C LEU A 261 9.33 -3.36 -4.97
N THR A 262 9.64 -4.40 -4.18
CA THR A 262 8.82 -5.62 -4.10
C THR A 262 7.94 -5.53 -2.85
N LEU A 263 6.78 -4.90 -2.97
CA LEU A 263 5.84 -4.79 -1.86
C LEU A 263 5.11 -6.12 -1.65
N VAL A 264 5.16 -6.64 -0.42
CA VAL A 264 4.59 -7.94 -0.05
C VAL A 264 3.43 -7.84 0.95
N ARG A 265 3.30 -6.70 1.64
CA ARG A 265 2.23 -6.46 2.62
C ARG A 265 1.84 -4.99 2.69
N GLY A 266 0.60 -4.73 3.09
CA GLY A 266 0.11 -3.40 3.44
C GLY A 266 -0.87 -3.46 4.61
N GLN A 267 -0.80 -2.47 5.49
CA GLN A 267 -1.66 -2.31 6.66
C GLN A 267 -1.88 -0.81 6.94
N GLY A 268 -3.15 -0.37 6.94
CA GLY A 268 -3.47 1.04 7.15
C GLY A 268 -2.82 1.94 6.09
N GLN A 269 -2.03 2.91 6.51
CA GLN A 269 -1.24 3.80 5.66
C GLN A 269 0.15 3.26 5.28
N TYR A 270 0.51 2.07 5.76
CA TYR A 270 1.84 1.49 5.56
C TYR A 270 1.87 0.39 4.51
N LEU A 271 2.99 0.31 3.79
CA LEU A 271 3.38 -0.76 2.89
C LEU A 271 4.73 -1.34 3.33
N TYR A 272 4.93 -2.64 3.12
CA TYR A 272 6.14 -3.35 3.53
C TYR A 272 6.73 -4.12 2.35
N ASP A 273 8.05 -4.03 2.20
CA ASP A 273 8.79 -4.79 1.19
C ASP A 273 9.18 -6.19 1.68
N GLU A 274 9.87 -6.96 0.82
CA GLU A 274 10.28 -8.33 1.09
C GLU A 274 11.29 -8.48 2.24
N ASP A 275 11.98 -7.38 2.59
CA ASP A 275 12.93 -7.31 3.69
C ASP A 275 12.29 -6.73 4.96
N GLY A 276 11.01 -6.38 4.92
CA GLY A 276 10.25 -5.85 6.05
C GLY A 276 10.42 -4.34 6.27
N ASN A 277 11.03 -3.62 5.33
CA ASN A 277 11.12 -2.16 5.41
C ASN A 277 9.73 -1.55 5.29
N ARG A 278 9.42 -0.60 6.19
CA ARG A 278 8.12 0.07 6.25
C ARG A 278 8.14 1.37 5.45
N TYR A 279 7.12 1.56 4.63
CA TYR A 279 6.93 2.76 3.81
C TYR A 279 5.58 3.41 4.10
N LEU A 280 5.56 4.73 4.27
CA LEU A 280 4.35 5.54 4.34
C LEU A 280 3.77 5.78 2.95
N ASP A 281 2.50 5.45 2.77
CA ASP A 281 1.82 5.59 1.49
C ASP A 281 1.09 6.94 1.37
N PHE A 282 1.73 7.90 0.72
CA PHE A 282 1.11 9.18 0.35
C PHE A 282 0.58 9.19 -1.08
N TYR A 283 0.52 8.05 -1.78
CA TYR A 283 0.20 8.00 -3.21
C TYR A 283 -1.10 7.27 -3.54
N ASN A 284 -1.41 6.15 -2.89
CA ASN A 284 -2.50 5.29 -3.31
C ASN A 284 -3.84 5.73 -2.71
N ASN A 285 -4.76 6.19 -3.57
CA ASN A 285 -6.14 6.50 -3.17
C ASN A 285 -7.11 5.32 -3.29
N VAL A 286 -6.67 4.20 -3.88
CA VAL A 286 -7.45 2.97 -4.03
C VAL A 286 -7.72 2.28 -2.68
N PRO A 287 -6.72 2.01 -1.82
CA PRO A 287 -6.91 1.58 -0.43
C PRO A 287 -7.38 2.77 0.43
N HIS A 288 -8.54 3.30 0.08
CA HIS A 288 -9.11 4.53 0.60
C HIS A 288 -9.24 4.54 2.12
N VAL A 289 -9.70 3.45 2.72
CA VAL A 289 -9.84 3.29 4.18
C VAL A 289 -8.65 2.55 4.79
N GLY A 290 -7.51 2.54 4.09
CA GLY A 290 -6.29 1.85 4.50
C GLY A 290 -6.13 0.46 3.87
N HIS A 291 -4.89 0.07 3.67
CA HIS A 291 -4.48 -1.24 3.19
C HIS A 291 -4.98 -2.33 4.15
N SER A 292 -5.54 -3.40 3.59
CA SER A 292 -6.00 -4.57 4.34
C SER A 292 -6.95 -4.25 5.50
N HIS A 293 -7.79 -3.21 5.38
CA HIS A 293 -8.68 -2.80 6.47
C HIS A 293 -9.53 -3.98 7.00
N PRO A 294 -9.43 -4.35 8.30
CA PRO A 294 -10.00 -5.61 8.81
C PRO A 294 -11.51 -5.76 8.60
N HIS A 295 -12.27 -4.66 8.68
CA HIS A 295 -13.72 -4.67 8.41
C HIS A 295 -14.04 -5.03 6.96
N VAL A 296 -13.28 -4.49 6.00
CA VAL A 296 -13.49 -4.73 4.57
C VAL A 296 -13.09 -6.16 4.21
N VAL A 297 -11.92 -6.62 4.69
CA VAL A 297 -11.43 -7.98 4.45
C VAL A 297 -12.43 -9.02 4.97
N ARG A 298 -12.93 -8.88 6.20
CA ARG A 298 -13.92 -9.79 6.78
C ARG A 298 -15.27 -9.74 6.07
N ALA A 299 -15.70 -8.57 5.56
CA ALA A 299 -16.93 -8.47 4.78
C ALA A 299 -16.84 -9.25 3.46
N VAL A 300 -15.72 -9.10 2.75
CA VAL A 300 -15.44 -9.84 1.50
C VAL A 300 -15.35 -11.35 1.76
N GLN A 301 -14.56 -11.78 2.73
CA GLN A 301 -14.37 -13.20 3.07
C GLN A 301 -15.69 -13.89 3.44
N ARG A 302 -16.53 -13.24 4.26
CA ARG A 302 -17.83 -13.80 4.65
C ARG A 302 -18.78 -13.92 3.47
N GLN A 303 -18.88 -12.89 2.64
CA GLN A 303 -19.81 -12.92 1.51
C GLN A 303 -19.36 -13.90 0.42
N ILE A 304 -18.05 -13.96 0.11
CA ILE A 304 -17.54 -14.83 -0.96
C ILE A 304 -17.64 -16.31 -0.60
N ALA A 305 -17.56 -16.66 0.69
CA ALA A 305 -17.76 -18.02 1.17
C ALA A 305 -19.21 -18.51 1.06
N VAL A 306 -20.18 -17.60 0.88
CA VAL A 306 -21.61 -17.91 0.79
C VAL A 306 -22.11 -17.85 -0.65
N LEU A 307 -21.96 -16.70 -1.31
CA LEU A 307 -22.46 -16.50 -2.68
C LEU A 307 -21.77 -15.32 -3.36
N ASN A 308 -21.32 -15.55 -4.61
CA ASN A 308 -20.87 -14.50 -5.51
C ASN A 308 -21.29 -14.79 -6.95
N THR A 309 -22.35 -14.13 -7.42
CA THR A 309 -22.93 -14.35 -8.76
C THR A 309 -23.34 -13.02 -9.41
N ASN A 310 -23.80 -13.08 -10.65
CA ASN A 310 -24.28 -11.91 -11.39
C ASN A 310 -25.64 -11.38 -10.90
N THR A 311 -26.04 -10.20 -11.37
CA THR A 311 -27.22 -9.45 -10.91
C THR A 311 -28.56 -9.88 -11.53
N ARG A 312 -28.61 -10.95 -12.32
CA ARG A 312 -29.89 -11.49 -12.84
C ARG A 312 -30.70 -12.25 -11.79
N TYR A 313 -30.05 -12.64 -10.70
CA TYR A 313 -30.69 -13.22 -9.53
C TYR A 313 -30.84 -12.14 -8.45
N LEU A 314 -31.97 -12.14 -7.74
CA LEU A 314 -32.23 -11.16 -6.69
C LEU A 314 -31.24 -11.34 -5.53
N HIS A 315 -30.65 -10.23 -5.07
CA HIS A 315 -29.80 -10.20 -3.89
C HIS A 315 -29.90 -8.83 -3.19
N GLU A 316 -30.08 -8.82 -1.87
CA GLU A 316 -30.34 -7.58 -1.14
C GLU A 316 -29.15 -6.61 -1.10
N ASN A 317 -27.91 -7.12 -1.07
CA ASN A 317 -26.71 -6.26 -1.05
C ASN A 317 -26.68 -5.26 -2.22
N LEU A 318 -27.18 -5.64 -3.39
CA LEU A 318 -27.22 -4.76 -4.57
C LEU A 318 -28.05 -3.51 -4.30
N VAL A 319 -29.28 -3.70 -3.83
CA VAL A 319 -30.22 -2.60 -3.57
C VAL A 319 -29.85 -1.81 -2.32
N ARG A 320 -29.34 -2.48 -1.27
CA ARG A 320 -28.87 -1.81 -0.04
C ARG A 320 -27.67 -0.91 -0.31
N TYR A 321 -26.70 -1.39 -1.07
CA TYR A 321 -25.53 -0.61 -1.42
C TYR A 321 -25.88 0.56 -2.34
N ALA A 322 -26.71 0.33 -3.37
CA ALA A 322 -27.20 1.41 -4.23
C ALA A 322 -27.93 2.50 -3.43
N ALA A 323 -28.82 2.11 -2.51
CA ALA A 323 -29.55 3.06 -1.66
C ALA A 323 -28.61 3.88 -0.78
N ARG A 324 -27.64 3.24 -0.10
CA ARG A 324 -26.71 3.96 0.78
C ARG A 324 -25.75 4.86 0.01
N LEU A 325 -25.22 4.38 -1.13
CA LEU A 325 -24.33 5.17 -1.97
C LEU A 325 -25.05 6.41 -2.53
N THR A 326 -26.25 6.24 -3.08
CA THR A 326 -27.03 7.37 -3.63
C THR A 326 -27.51 8.34 -2.55
N ALA A 327 -27.72 7.90 -1.30
CA ALA A 327 -28.03 8.79 -0.18
C ALA A 327 -26.90 9.78 0.15
N THR A 328 -25.66 9.51 -0.28
CA THR A 328 -24.54 10.46 -0.15
C THR A 328 -24.51 11.54 -1.22
N LEU A 329 -25.33 11.42 -2.27
CA LEU A 329 -25.39 12.35 -3.39
C LEU A 329 -26.60 13.29 -3.25
N PRO A 330 -26.50 14.53 -3.77
CA PRO A 330 -27.65 15.43 -3.78
C PRO A 330 -28.75 14.94 -4.72
N ALA A 331 -30.01 15.18 -4.34
CA ALA A 331 -31.14 14.96 -5.24
C ALA A 331 -30.98 15.79 -6.53
N PRO A 332 -31.42 15.28 -7.70
CA PRO A 332 -32.19 14.06 -7.93
C PRO A 332 -31.35 12.82 -8.32
N LEU A 333 -30.03 12.82 -8.11
CA LEU A 333 -29.14 11.70 -8.45
C LEU A 333 -29.44 10.46 -7.61
N ARG A 334 -30.06 9.43 -8.20
CA ARG A 334 -30.53 8.25 -7.44
C ARG A 334 -30.55 6.92 -8.18
N VAL A 335 -30.37 6.91 -9.50
CA VAL A 335 -30.31 5.66 -10.27
C VAL A 335 -28.85 5.24 -10.41
N CYS A 336 -28.52 4.05 -9.92
CA CYS A 336 -27.16 3.55 -9.87
C CYS A 336 -26.94 2.38 -10.83
N TYR A 337 -25.87 2.44 -11.61
CA TYR A 337 -25.35 1.33 -12.41
C TYR A 337 -23.99 0.91 -11.84
N PHE A 338 -23.78 -0.38 -11.63
CA PHE A 338 -22.48 -0.90 -11.16
C PHE A 338 -21.68 -1.52 -12.31
N VAL A 339 -20.38 -1.28 -12.27
CA VAL A 339 -19.37 -1.76 -13.22
C VAL A 339 -18.11 -2.20 -12.45
N CYS A 340 -17.01 -2.53 -13.12
CA CYS A 340 -15.81 -3.10 -12.49
C CYS A 340 -14.65 -2.10 -12.36
N SER A 341 -14.73 -0.93 -13.00
CA SER A 341 -13.65 0.06 -12.96
C SER A 341 -14.16 1.49 -13.21
N GLY A 342 -13.31 2.48 -12.89
CA GLY A 342 -13.57 3.88 -13.26
C GLY A 342 -13.67 4.08 -14.78
N SER A 343 -12.86 3.37 -15.59
CA SER A 343 -12.98 3.43 -17.06
C SER A 343 -14.36 2.95 -17.53
N GLU A 344 -14.85 1.83 -17.01
CA GLU A 344 -16.20 1.36 -17.37
C GLU A 344 -17.29 2.33 -16.91
N ALA A 345 -17.09 2.99 -15.77
CA ALA A 345 -18.04 3.96 -15.24
C ALA A 345 -18.10 5.19 -16.15
N THR A 346 -16.96 5.76 -16.51
CA THR A 346 -16.93 6.94 -17.38
C THR A 346 -17.35 6.62 -18.82
N GLU A 347 -17.05 5.42 -19.33
CA GLU A 347 -17.57 4.95 -20.62
C GLU A 347 -19.11 4.86 -20.60
N LEU A 348 -19.68 4.27 -19.55
CA LEU A 348 -21.13 4.20 -19.38
C LEU A 348 -21.75 5.59 -19.22
N ALA A 349 -21.11 6.51 -18.48
CA ALA A 349 -21.58 7.88 -18.33
C ALA A 349 -21.67 8.61 -19.69
N VAL A 350 -20.65 8.48 -20.55
CA VAL A 350 -20.69 9.02 -21.92
C VAL A 350 -21.81 8.37 -22.73
N ARG A 351 -22.03 7.06 -22.57
CA ARG A 351 -23.10 6.35 -23.28
C ARG A 351 -24.50 6.80 -22.82
N LEU A 352 -24.72 7.00 -21.53
CA LEU A 352 -25.95 7.54 -20.96
C LEU A 352 -26.23 8.96 -21.49
N ALA A 353 -25.22 9.83 -21.48
CA ALA A 353 -25.33 11.19 -22.00
C ALA A 353 -25.73 11.22 -23.49
N ARG A 354 -25.11 10.36 -24.31
CA ARG A 354 -25.44 10.25 -25.75
C ARG A 354 -26.85 9.73 -25.98
N ALA A 355 -27.28 8.73 -25.20
CA ALA A 355 -28.63 8.17 -25.30
C ALA A 355 -29.70 9.21 -24.93
N HIS A 356 -29.43 10.05 -23.93
CA HIS A 356 -30.36 11.08 -23.47
C HIS A 356 -30.43 12.29 -24.42
N THR A 357 -29.28 12.83 -24.82
CA THR A 357 -29.22 14.07 -25.62
C THR A 357 -29.41 13.84 -27.12
N GLY A 358 -29.15 12.62 -27.60
CA GLY A 358 -28.99 12.33 -29.02
C GLY A 358 -27.77 13.00 -29.66
N GLY A 359 -26.92 13.66 -28.86
CA GLY A 359 -25.65 14.25 -29.30
C GLY A 359 -24.53 13.23 -29.36
N LYS A 360 -23.46 13.57 -30.09
CA LYS A 360 -22.23 12.74 -30.17
C LYS A 360 -21.01 13.46 -29.60
N ASP A 361 -20.99 14.78 -29.79
CA ASP A 361 -19.88 15.66 -29.47
C ASP A 361 -19.78 15.90 -27.96
N LEU A 362 -18.57 16.03 -27.42
CA LEU A 362 -18.40 16.33 -25.99
C LEU A 362 -17.20 17.23 -25.74
N ILE A 363 -17.19 17.88 -24.58
CA ILE A 363 -16.14 18.81 -24.16
C ILE A 363 -15.38 18.22 -22.96
N VAL A 364 -14.06 18.35 -22.98
CA VAL A 364 -13.12 17.97 -21.90
C VAL A 364 -12.09 19.08 -21.69
N CYS A 365 -11.44 19.07 -20.52
CA CYS A 365 -10.33 19.97 -20.23
C CYS A 365 -9.00 19.43 -20.77
N GLU A 366 -8.08 20.33 -21.10
CA GLU A 366 -6.67 20.01 -21.29
C GLU A 366 -6.09 19.25 -20.09
N GLY A 367 -5.17 18.32 -20.35
CA GLY A 367 -4.58 17.47 -19.30
C GLY A 367 -5.51 16.40 -18.72
N ALA A 368 -6.78 16.32 -19.14
CA ALA A 368 -7.73 15.37 -18.60
C ALA A 368 -7.39 13.91 -18.96
N TYR A 369 -7.66 13.00 -18.02
CA TYR A 369 -7.56 11.55 -18.20
C TYR A 369 -8.74 10.84 -17.54
N HIS A 370 -9.58 10.22 -18.37
CA HIS A 370 -10.85 9.64 -17.91
C HIS A 370 -10.93 8.11 -17.99
N GLY A 371 -9.89 7.44 -18.49
CA GLY A 371 -9.83 5.97 -18.57
C GLY A 371 -9.06 5.45 -19.78
N HIS A 372 -9.12 4.14 -20.00
CA HIS A 372 -8.28 3.45 -21.00
C HIS A 372 -9.05 2.70 -22.09
N THR A 373 -10.39 2.76 -22.13
CA THR A 373 -11.17 2.23 -23.25
C THR A 373 -11.00 3.10 -24.49
N THR A 374 -11.33 2.60 -25.68
CA THR A 374 -11.11 3.34 -26.94
C THR A 374 -11.75 4.72 -26.93
N THR A 375 -13.04 4.83 -26.54
CA THR A 375 -13.73 6.13 -26.44
C THR A 375 -13.02 7.07 -25.46
N LEU A 376 -12.55 6.55 -24.33
CA LEU A 376 -11.92 7.35 -23.28
C LEU A 376 -10.51 7.80 -23.67
N ILE A 377 -9.74 6.97 -24.36
CA ILE A 377 -8.45 7.36 -24.95
C ILE A 377 -8.67 8.46 -25.99
N ASP A 378 -9.65 8.29 -26.88
CA ASP A 378 -9.96 9.21 -27.96
C ASP A 378 -10.43 10.60 -27.47
N LEU A 379 -10.93 10.70 -26.23
CA LEU A 379 -11.35 11.97 -25.62
C LEU A 379 -10.39 12.52 -24.56
N SER A 380 -9.39 11.76 -24.08
CA SER A 380 -8.52 12.20 -22.99
C SER A 380 -7.26 12.87 -23.55
N PRO A 381 -7.09 14.21 -23.48
CA PRO A 381 -5.93 14.89 -24.07
C PRO A 381 -4.59 14.34 -23.55
N TYR A 382 -4.52 13.98 -22.26
CA TYR A 382 -3.33 13.41 -21.64
C TYR A 382 -2.79 12.15 -22.37
N LYS A 383 -3.68 11.34 -22.97
CA LYS A 383 -3.30 10.14 -23.74
C LYS A 383 -3.35 10.36 -25.24
N ALA A 384 -4.39 11.03 -25.74
CA ALA A 384 -4.59 11.26 -27.16
C ALA A 384 -3.45 12.09 -27.79
N GLU A 385 -2.91 13.05 -27.04
CA GLU A 385 -1.87 13.97 -27.50
C GLU A 385 -0.47 13.61 -26.96
N GLY A 386 -0.40 12.65 -26.03
CA GLY A 386 0.84 12.14 -25.46
C GLY A 386 1.55 11.10 -26.37
N PRO A 387 2.69 10.55 -25.91
CA PRO A 387 3.44 9.55 -26.66
C PRO A 387 2.60 8.35 -27.10
N GLY A 388 2.57 8.07 -28.40
CA GLY A 388 1.79 6.99 -29.01
C GLY A 388 0.32 7.33 -29.33
N GLY A 389 -0.13 8.52 -28.94
CA GLY A 389 -1.46 9.05 -29.28
C GLY A 389 -1.60 9.49 -30.73
N ARG A 390 -2.83 9.75 -31.18
CA ARG A 390 -3.18 10.14 -32.56
C ARG A 390 -3.98 11.45 -32.64
N GLY A 391 -3.98 12.23 -31.57
CA GLY A 391 -4.86 13.37 -31.37
C GLY A 391 -6.27 12.94 -30.96
N LEU A 392 -7.06 13.92 -30.52
CA LEU A 392 -8.45 13.71 -30.12
C LEU A 392 -9.32 13.30 -31.30
N ALA A 393 -10.33 12.48 -31.03
CA ALA A 393 -11.34 12.19 -32.03
C ALA A 393 -12.11 13.46 -32.42
N ARG A 394 -12.62 13.51 -33.66
CA ARG A 394 -13.35 14.68 -34.22
C ARG A 394 -14.58 15.12 -33.43
N TRP A 395 -15.07 14.29 -32.52
CA TRP A 395 -16.23 14.56 -31.66
C TRP A 395 -15.84 14.93 -30.23
N ALA A 396 -14.55 14.90 -29.87
CA ALA A 396 -14.05 15.36 -28.60
C ALA A 396 -13.42 16.75 -28.76
N HIS A 397 -13.87 17.71 -27.96
CA HIS A 397 -13.42 19.10 -28.01
C HIS A 397 -12.69 19.44 -26.72
N LYS A 398 -11.53 20.07 -26.83
CA LYS A 398 -10.68 20.46 -25.71
C LYS A 398 -10.86 21.95 -25.39
N ILE A 399 -11.00 22.27 -24.11
CA ILE A 399 -10.85 23.64 -23.57
C ILE A 399 -9.56 23.76 -22.75
N PRO A 400 -8.99 24.97 -22.60
CA PRO A 400 -7.83 25.19 -21.75
C PRO A 400 -8.03 24.70 -20.32
N LEU A 401 -6.98 24.20 -19.69
CA LEU A 401 -6.99 23.86 -18.27
C LEU A 401 -7.24 25.13 -17.44
N PRO A 402 -8.20 25.17 -16.52
CA PRO A 402 -8.51 26.36 -15.72
C PRO A 402 -7.51 26.52 -14.57
N ASP A 403 -6.22 26.57 -14.89
CA ASP A 403 -5.12 26.74 -13.95
C ASP A 403 -4.88 28.23 -13.67
N THR A 404 -5.03 28.63 -12.41
CA THR A 404 -4.80 30.02 -11.97
C THR A 404 -3.35 30.30 -11.60
N TYR A 405 -2.49 29.28 -11.52
CA TYR A 405 -1.06 29.45 -11.28
C TYR A 405 -0.30 29.70 -12.59
N ARG A 406 -0.29 28.81 -13.58
CA ARG A 406 0.47 29.04 -14.85
C ARG A 406 -0.41 29.34 -16.06
N GLY A 407 -1.70 29.03 -16.00
CA GLY A 407 -2.63 29.13 -17.11
C GLY A 407 -2.91 30.54 -17.66
N LYS A 408 -3.85 30.58 -18.61
CA LYS A 408 -4.25 31.76 -19.41
C LYS A 408 -4.83 32.90 -18.55
N TYR A 409 -5.67 32.57 -17.58
CA TYR A 409 -6.26 33.50 -16.61
C TYR A 409 -5.78 33.12 -15.22
N ARG A 410 -5.06 34.01 -14.56
CA ARG A 410 -4.32 33.72 -13.32
C ARG A 410 -5.02 34.28 -12.09
N THR A 411 -4.50 33.97 -10.90
CA THR A 411 -5.07 34.40 -9.61
C THR A 411 -5.31 35.91 -9.50
N GLU A 412 -4.58 36.75 -10.25
CA GLU A 412 -4.78 38.20 -10.29
C GLU A 412 -6.05 38.63 -11.06
N ASP A 413 -6.64 37.73 -11.85
CA ASP A 413 -7.87 37.96 -12.61
C ASP A 413 -9.08 37.49 -11.80
N SER A 414 -9.82 38.43 -11.22
CA SER A 414 -11.00 38.13 -10.40
C SER A 414 -12.11 37.38 -11.16
N ASP A 415 -12.11 37.44 -12.50
CA ASP A 415 -13.08 36.78 -13.36
C ASP A 415 -12.50 35.51 -14.02
N ALA A 416 -11.34 35.01 -13.58
CA ALA A 416 -10.67 33.86 -14.19
C ALA A 416 -11.60 32.67 -14.40
N GLY A 417 -12.42 32.32 -13.40
CA GLY A 417 -13.37 31.21 -13.50
C GLY A 417 -14.43 31.40 -14.58
N LEU A 418 -15.01 32.60 -14.69
CA LEU A 418 -15.99 32.91 -15.73
C LEU A 418 -15.34 32.90 -17.11
N LYS A 419 -14.12 33.46 -17.24
CA LYS A 419 -13.40 33.51 -18.51
C LYS A 419 -13.04 32.11 -19.01
N TYR A 420 -12.51 31.25 -18.14
CA TYR A 420 -12.27 29.85 -18.50
C TYR A 420 -13.55 29.10 -18.88
N ALA A 421 -14.66 29.29 -18.16
CA ALA A 421 -15.92 28.63 -18.47
C ALA A 421 -16.45 29.05 -19.86
N ARG A 422 -16.26 30.32 -20.24
CA ARG A 422 -16.69 30.87 -21.52
C ARG A 422 -15.86 30.39 -22.72
N GLU A 423 -14.73 29.72 -22.51
CA GLU A 423 -14.01 29.00 -23.58
C GLU A 423 -14.87 27.86 -24.20
N ILE A 424 -15.96 27.47 -23.54
CA ILE A 424 -16.96 26.52 -24.08
C ILE A 424 -17.79 27.15 -25.21
N ILE A 425 -18.06 28.46 -25.17
CA ILE A 425 -18.98 29.13 -26.10
C ILE A 425 -18.55 28.98 -27.57
N PRO A 426 -17.29 29.24 -27.94
CA PRO A 426 -16.85 29.08 -29.33
C PRO A 426 -17.04 27.65 -29.87
N ILE A 427 -16.90 26.63 -29.02
CA ILE A 427 -17.13 25.23 -29.40
C ILE A 427 -18.61 25.00 -29.66
N VAL A 428 -19.47 25.45 -28.75
CA VAL A 428 -20.94 25.33 -28.87
C VAL A 428 -21.44 26.04 -30.14
N ASP A 429 -20.98 27.25 -30.40
CA ASP A 429 -21.38 28.03 -31.58
C ASP A 429 -20.96 27.35 -32.88
N ARG A 430 -19.74 26.80 -32.93
CA ARG A 430 -19.26 26.01 -34.07
C ARG A 430 -20.09 24.75 -34.26
N LEU A 431 -20.36 23.99 -33.21
CA LEU A 431 -21.18 22.78 -33.31
C LEU A 431 -22.57 23.10 -33.84
N ARG A 432 -23.19 24.18 -33.36
CA ARG A 432 -24.48 24.65 -33.85
C ARG A 432 -24.41 25.04 -35.33
N ALA A 433 -23.39 25.79 -35.75
CA ALA A 433 -23.19 26.17 -37.14
C ALA A 433 -23.02 24.95 -38.06
N ASP A 434 -22.35 23.90 -37.57
CA ASP A 434 -22.14 22.64 -38.30
C ASP A 434 -23.35 21.68 -38.23
N GLY A 435 -24.45 22.05 -37.57
CA GLY A 435 -25.61 21.18 -37.35
C GLY A 435 -25.33 19.96 -36.45
N ARG A 436 -24.25 20.02 -35.66
CA ARG A 436 -23.84 18.96 -34.72
C ARG A 436 -24.41 19.23 -33.33
N LYS A 437 -24.67 18.15 -32.58
CA LYS A 437 -25.27 18.22 -31.24
C LYS A 437 -24.26 17.85 -30.17
N LEU A 438 -24.17 18.71 -29.15
CA LEU A 438 -23.42 18.46 -27.94
C LEU A 438 -24.13 17.38 -27.10
N SER A 439 -23.36 16.39 -26.68
CA SER A 439 -23.76 15.33 -25.76
C SER A 439 -23.47 15.74 -24.33
N SER A 440 -22.24 16.12 -24.03
CA SER A 440 -21.85 16.34 -22.64
C SER A 440 -20.62 17.21 -22.45
N PHE A 441 -20.47 17.73 -21.24
CA PHE A 441 -19.21 18.20 -20.68
C PHE A 441 -18.76 17.23 -19.60
N LEU A 442 -17.54 16.70 -19.72
CA LEU A 442 -16.95 15.73 -18.80
C LEU A 442 -15.73 16.35 -18.12
N ILE A 443 -15.73 16.36 -16.79
CA ILE A 443 -14.68 17.00 -16.00
C ILE A 443 -14.44 16.30 -14.66
N GLU A 444 -13.17 16.21 -14.25
CA GLU A 444 -12.78 15.90 -12.87
C GLU A 444 -13.01 17.13 -11.98
N SER A 445 -13.66 16.97 -10.82
CA SER A 445 -13.92 18.10 -9.90
C SER A 445 -12.65 18.77 -9.37
N ILE A 446 -11.53 18.03 -9.36
CA ILE A 446 -10.16 18.53 -9.20
C ILE A 446 -9.31 17.78 -10.24
N PRO A 447 -8.95 18.39 -11.40
CA PRO A 447 -8.14 17.73 -12.42
C PRO A 447 -6.83 17.18 -11.84
N SER A 448 -6.79 15.86 -11.66
CA SER A 448 -5.74 15.23 -10.87
C SER A 448 -4.51 14.95 -11.71
N ALA A 449 -4.67 14.37 -12.90
CA ALA A 449 -3.54 14.09 -13.81
C ALA A 449 -2.86 15.38 -14.28
N ALA A 450 -3.62 16.47 -14.37
CA ALA A 450 -3.13 17.80 -14.68
C ALA A 450 -2.32 18.46 -13.54
N GLY A 451 -2.23 17.83 -12.37
CA GLY A 451 -1.43 18.32 -11.24
C GLY A 451 -2.25 18.87 -10.08
N GLN A 452 -3.36 18.23 -9.69
CA GLN A 452 -4.23 18.64 -8.57
C GLN A 452 -4.78 20.08 -8.71
N ILE A 453 -5.34 20.41 -9.87
CA ILE A 453 -5.80 21.77 -10.16
C ILE A 453 -7.09 22.09 -9.40
N LEU A 454 -7.09 23.14 -8.59
CA LEU A 454 -8.32 23.66 -8.00
C LEU A 454 -9.06 24.50 -9.05
N LEU A 455 -10.32 24.15 -9.31
CA LEU A 455 -11.13 24.90 -10.27
C LEU A 455 -11.46 26.29 -9.68
N PRO A 456 -11.24 27.38 -10.43
CA PRO A 456 -11.50 28.74 -9.93
C PRO A 456 -12.98 28.98 -9.66
N GLN A 457 -13.26 29.88 -8.72
CA GLN A 457 -14.62 30.20 -8.29
C GLN A 457 -15.52 30.58 -9.49
N GLY A 458 -16.76 30.07 -9.49
CA GLY A 458 -17.74 30.33 -10.54
C GLY A 458 -17.55 29.55 -11.84
N TYR A 459 -16.38 28.91 -12.07
CA TYR A 459 -16.09 28.16 -13.29
C TYR A 459 -17.11 27.06 -13.56
N LEU A 460 -17.28 26.12 -12.63
CA LEU A 460 -18.10 24.93 -12.85
C LEU A 460 -19.58 25.29 -13.00
N ARG A 461 -20.05 26.30 -12.26
CA ARG A 461 -21.41 26.83 -12.34
C ARG A 461 -21.71 27.41 -13.73
N GLU A 462 -20.85 28.28 -14.23
CA GLU A 462 -21.01 28.89 -15.55
C GLU A 462 -20.85 27.86 -16.68
N ALA A 463 -19.89 26.94 -16.56
CA ALA A 463 -19.70 25.87 -17.54
C ALA A 463 -20.95 25.00 -17.67
N TYR A 464 -21.53 24.56 -16.54
CA TYR A 464 -22.75 23.74 -16.55
C TYR A 464 -23.95 24.49 -17.13
N HIS A 465 -24.07 25.79 -16.83
CA HIS A 465 -25.10 26.65 -17.41
C HIS A 465 -24.99 26.72 -18.94
N ILE A 466 -23.78 26.99 -19.48
CA ILE A 466 -23.54 27.07 -20.93
C ILE A 466 -23.84 25.73 -21.62
N VAL A 467 -23.37 24.62 -21.04
CA VAL A 467 -23.55 23.26 -21.61
C VAL A 467 -25.02 22.87 -21.67
N ARG A 468 -25.79 23.13 -20.61
CA ARG A 468 -27.22 22.84 -20.57
C ARG A 468 -28.01 23.73 -21.52
N ALA A 469 -27.66 25.01 -21.63
CA ALA A 469 -28.26 25.91 -22.62
C ALA A 469 -28.01 25.45 -24.08
N ALA A 470 -26.95 24.68 -24.31
CA ALA A 470 -26.66 24.03 -25.59
C ALA A 470 -27.35 22.67 -25.80
N GLY A 471 -28.09 22.17 -24.80
CA GLY A 471 -28.77 20.87 -24.82
C GLY A 471 -27.90 19.67 -24.44
N GLY A 472 -26.69 19.90 -23.90
CA GLY A 472 -25.81 18.86 -23.37
C GLY A 472 -26.04 18.62 -21.87
N VAL A 473 -25.47 17.52 -21.35
CA VAL A 473 -25.46 17.19 -19.91
C VAL A 473 -24.06 17.28 -19.29
N CYS A 474 -23.99 17.43 -17.98
CA CYS A 474 -22.76 17.60 -17.22
C CYS A 474 -22.39 16.33 -16.46
N ILE A 475 -21.19 15.81 -16.69
CA ILE A 475 -20.66 14.59 -16.07
C ILE A 475 -19.53 14.99 -15.12
N ALA A 476 -19.67 14.64 -13.84
CA ALA A 476 -18.62 14.76 -12.84
C ALA A 476 -17.86 13.42 -12.73
N ASP A 477 -16.57 13.44 -13.03
CA ASP A 477 -15.66 12.33 -12.77
C ASP A 477 -15.10 12.45 -11.34
N GLU A 478 -15.68 11.69 -10.43
CA GLU A 478 -15.31 11.65 -9.00
C GLU A 478 -14.42 10.43 -8.68
N VAL A 479 -13.84 9.77 -9.69
CA VAL A 479 -12.99 8.59 -9.50
C VAL A 479 -11.77 8.90 -8.61
N GLN A 480 -11.29 10.14 -8.63
CA GLN A 480 -10.14 10.57 -7.82
C GLN A 480 -10.54 11.24 -6.50
N THR A 481 -11.67 11.94 -6.49
CA THR A 481 -12.02 12.99 -5.52
C THR A 481 -13.24 12.69 -4.67
N GLY A 482 -13.97 11.62 -4.97
CA GLY A 482 -15.15 11.22 -4.19
C GLY A 482 -14.82 10.63 -2.82
N LEU A 483 -15.89 10.29 -2.09
CA LEU A 483 -15.87 9.59 -0.80
C LEU A 483 -15.18 10.37 0.33
N GLY A 484 -15.35 11.69 0.36
CA GLY A 484 -14.84 12.53 1.45
C GLY A 484 -13.37 12.92 1.32
N ARG A 485 -12.70 12.55 0.22
CA ARG A 485 -11.28 12.79 -0.05
C ARG A 485 -10.81 14.23 0.22
N ILE A 486 -11.62 15.21 -0.16
CA ILE A 486 -11.28 16.63 0.01
C ILE A 486 -11.59 17.17 1.42
N GLY A 487 -12.11 16.32 2.30
CA GLY A 487 -12.44 16.62 3.69
C GLY A 487 -13.73 17.44 3.86
N SER A 488 -13.82 18.60 3.20
CA SER A 488 -14.96 19.51 3.35
C SER A 488 -16.29 18.94 2.84
N HIS A 489 -16.25 18.05 1.84
CA HIS A 489 -17.43 17.47 1.20
C HIS A 489 -17.22 16.00 0.88
N PHE A 490 -18.32 15.24 0.78
CA PHE A 490 -18.28 13.83 0.40
C PHE A 490 -17.98 13.66 -1.10
N TRP A 491 -18.47 14.55 -1.95
CA TRP A 491 -18.17 14.61 -3.38
C TRP A 491 -17.59 15.98 -3.73
N ALA A 492 -16.48 16.02 -4.45
CA ALA A 492 -15.75 17.27 -4.63
C ALA A 492 -16.49 18.31 -5.48
N PHE A 493 -17.38 17.94 -6.39
CA PHE A 493 -18.20 18.91 -7.14
C PHE A 493 -19.06 19.78 -6.21
N GLN A 494 -19.41 19.29 -5.02
CA GLN A 494 -20.26 20.01 -4.07
C GLN A 494 -19.63 21.31 -3.59
N GLN A 495 -18.29 21.41 -3.59
CA GLN A 495 -17.57 22.64 -3.21
C GLN A 495 -17.90 23.85 -4.10
N HIS A 496 -18.46 23.61 -5.29
CA HIS A 496 -18.84 24.67 -6.24
C HIS A 496 -20.33 25.00 -6.21
N ASP A 497 -21.10 24.40 -5.28
CA ASP A 497 -22.57 24.52 -5.22
C ASP A 497 -23.23 24.20 -6.57
N VAL A 498 -22.76 23.14 -7.24
CA VAL A 498 -23.33 22.67 -8.49
C VAL A 498 -23.91 21.26 -8.33
N LEU A 499 -24.81 20.92 -9.25
CA LEU A 499 -25.38 19.59 -9.37
C LEU A 499 -25.01 19.05 -10.77
N PRO A 500 -24.22 17.97 -10.89
CA PRO A 500 -24.02 17.29 -12.16
C PRO A 500 -25.25 16.44 -12.53
N ASP A 501 -25.33 16.03 -13.79
CA ASP A 501 -26.41 15.18 -14.31
C ASP A 501 -26.03 13.68 -14.22
N ILE A 502 -24.74 13.38 -14.26
CA ILE A 502 -24.16 12.04 -14.12
C ILE A 502 -22.89 12.13 -13.27
N VAL A 503 -22.70 11.20 -12.33
CA VAL A 503 -21.49 11.06 -11.52
C VAL A 503 -20.85 9.70 -11.79
N ALA A 504 -19.60 9.70 -12.24
CA ALA A 504 -18.80 8.50 -12.42
C ALA A 504 -17.84 8.31 -11.24
N MET A 505 -17.73 7.09 -10.73
CA MET A 505 -16.87 6.75 -9.59
C MET A 505 -16.26 5.35 -9.74
N GLY A 506 -15.13 5.13 -9.07
CA GLY A 506 -14.33 3.90 -9.16
C GLY A 506 -13.34 3.83 -8.01
N LYS A 507 -12.09 3.43 -8.27
CA LYS A 507 -10.94 3.49 -7.33
C LYS A 507 -11.30 3.29 -5.84
N PRO A 508 -11.59 4.32 -5.02
CA PRO A 508 -11.81 4.14 -3.58
C PRO A 508 -13.04 3.32 -3.21
N ILE A 509 -14.07 3.22 -4.07
CA ILE A 509 -15.38 2.67 -3.68
C ILE A 509 -15.37 1.20 -3.23
N GLY A 510 -14.31 0.46 -3.53
CA GLY A 510 -14.13 -0.93 -3.14
C GLY A 510 -12.90 -1.19 -2.27
N ASN A 511 -12.18 -0.16 -1.83
CA ASN A 511 -10.89 -0.28 -1.13
C ASN A 511 -9.88 -1.23 -1.83
N GLY A 512 -9.86 -1.24 -3.17
CA GLY A 512 -9.07 -2.17 -3.98
C GLY A 512 -9.83 -3.34 -4.59
N TYR A 513 -11.03 -3.67 -4.09
CA TYR A 513 -11.90 -4.63 -4.77
C TYR A 513 -12.37 -4.05 -6.13
N PRO A 514 -12.30 -4.79 -7.25
CA PRO A 514 -12.71 -4.28 -8.55
C PRO A 514 -14.18 -3.83 -8.57
N MET A 515 -14.39 -2.52 -8.67
CA MET A 515 -15.72 -1.90 -8.73
C MET A 515 -15.65 -0.49 -9.34
N GLY A 516 -16.67 -0.13 -10.10
CA GLY A 516 -17.04 1.23 -10.45
C GLY A 516 -18.55 1.43 -10.31
N ALA A 517 -19.01 2.67 -10.30
CA ALA A 517 -20.42 2.99 -10.34
C ALA A 517 -20.70 4.26 -11.15
N VAL A 518 -21.90 4.33 -11.70
CA VAL A 518 -22.44 5.54 -12.34
C VAL A 518 -23.76 5.86 -11.68
N VAL A 519 -23.89 7.05 -11.11
CA VAL A 519 -25.14 7.54 -10.56
C VAL A 519 -25.69 8.67 -11.42
N THR A 520 -26.98 8.60 -11.76
CA THR A 520 -27.66 9.60 -12.57
C THR A 520 -29.11 9.80 -12.12
N THR A 521 -29.84 10.66 -12.84
CA THR A 521 -31.25 10.94 -12.62
C THR A 521 -32.14 9.85 -13.25
N GLU A 522 -33.38 9.75 -12.79
CA GLU A 522 -34.37 8.84 -13.40
C GLU A 522 -34.61 9.16 -14.89
N GLU A 523 -34.60 10.44 -15.27
CA GLU A 523 -34.84 10.90 -16.64
C GLU A 523 -33.76 10.41 -17.62
N ILE A 524 -32.49 10.53 -17.24
CA ILE A 524 -31.36 10.07 -18.06
C ILE A 524 -31.35 8.55 -18.14
N ALA A 525 -31.57 7.87 -17.01
CA ALA A 525 -31.67 6.42 -16.97
C ALA A 525 -32.82 5.89 -17.87
N ALA A 526 -33.98 6.54 -17.84
CA ALA A 526 -35.13 6.19 -18.68
C ALA A 526 -34.82 6.33 -20.19
N SER A 527 -34.02 7.33 -20.56
CA SER A 527 -33.58 7.53 -21.95
C SER A 527 -32.67 6.40 -22.45
N PHE A 528 -31.92 5.76 -21.53
CA PHE A 528 -31.07 4.62 -21.85
C PHE A 528 -31.83 3.28 -21.85
N ALA A 529 -32.92 3.17 -21.11
CA ALA A 529 -33.82 2.01 -21.07
C ALA A 529 -34.71 1.90 -22.34
N ASN A 530 -34.08 1.95 -23.51
CA ASN A 530 -34.73 2.06 -24.82
C ASN A 530 -35.04 0.70 -25.49
N GLY A 531 -35.03 -0.40 -24.71
CA GLY A 531 -35.30 -1.77 -25.17
C GLY A 531 -34.07 -2.65 -25.36
N MET A 532 -32.87 -2.08 -25.44
CA MET A 532 -31.62 -2.85 -25.42
C MET A 532 -31.27 -3.29 -23.99
N GLU A 533 -31.09 -4.59 -23.78
CA GLU A 533 -30.58 -5.10 -22.51
C GLU A 533 -29.15 -4.60 -22.27
N TYR A 534 -28.91 -3.96 -21.13
CA TYR A 534 -27.57 -3.62 -20.64
C TYR A 534 -27.22 -4.53 -19.46
N PHE A 535 -26.07 -5.18 -19.54
CA PHE A 535 -25.64 -6.16 -18.54
C PHE A 535 -24.12 -6.16 -18.39
N VAL A 536 -23.64 -6.27 -17.15
CA VAL A 536 -22.23 -6.42 -16.79
C VAL A 536 -22.11 -7.60 -15.85
N THR A 537 -21.43 -8.67 -16.27
CA THR A 537 -21.37 -9.94 -15.53
C THR A 537 -20.92 -9.79 -14.08
N PHE A 538 -19.93 -8.93 -13.82
CA PHE A 538 -19.39 -8.68 -12.47
C PHE A 538 -19.84 -7.33 -11.87
N GLY A 539 -20.66 -6.56 -12.60
CA GLY A 539 -21.15 -5.27 -12.13
C GLY A 539 -22.18 -5.47 -11.02
N GLY A 540 -21.82 -5.15 -9.78
CA GLY A 540 -22.73 -5.23 -8.64
C GLY A 540 -22.92 -6.65 -8.08
N THR A 541 -21.88 -7.50 -8.12
CA THR A 541 -21.95 -8.81 -7.46
C THR A 541 -22.17 -8.69 -5.95
N PRO A 542 -22.70 -9.73 -5.26
CA PRO A 542 -22.88 -9.70 -3.81
C PRO A 542 -21.61 -9.33 -3.04
N VAL A 543 -20.45 -9.85 -3.46
CA VAL A 543 -19.16 -9.58 -2.81
C VAL A 543 -18.68 -8.16 -3.08
N SER A 544 -18.79 -7.66 -4.32
CA SER A 544 -18.49 -6.26 -4.63
C SER A 544 -19.31 -5.34 -3.71
N CYS A 545 -20.64 -5.53 -3.66
CA CYS A 545 -21.50 -4.71 -2.81
C CYS A 545 -21.18 -4.83 -1.32
N ALA A 546 -20.76 -6.01 -0.82
CA ALA A 546 -20.30 -6.17 0.55
C ALA A 546 -19.02 -5.37 0.84
N ALA A 547 -18.07 -5.35 -0.10
CA ALA A 547 -16.87 -4.52 0.00
C ALA A 547 -17.23 -3.03 0.06
N GLY A 548 -18.09 -2.56 -0.86
CA GLY A 548 -18.53 -1.15 -0.90
C GLY A 548 -19.32 -0.72 0.35
N MET A 549 -20.19 -1.59 0.87
CA MET A 549 -20.87 -1.35 2.14
C MET A 549 -19.89 -1.20 3.30
N ALA A 550 -18.89 -2.08 3.38
CA ALA A 550 -17.86 -2.01 4.42
C ALA A 550 -16.99 -0.75 4.31
N VAL A 551 -16.71 -0.26 3.09
CA VAL A 551 -16.04 1.03 2.91
C VAL A 551 -16.85 2.18 3.48
N LEU A 552 -18.16 2.23 3.19
CA LEU A 552 -19.05 3.26 3.72
C LEU A 552 -19.15 3.18 5.26
N ASP A 553 -19.18 1.97 5.84
CA ASP A 553 -19.15 1.79 7.30
C ASP A 553 -17.91 2.41 7.93
N VAL A 554 -16.73 2.15 7.35
CA VAL A 554 -15.46 2.61 7.91
C VAL A 554 -15.32 4.13 7.79
N LEU A 555 -15.69 4.70 6.63
CA LEU A 555 -15.72 6.15 6.43
C LEU A 555 -16.53 6.87 7.52
N GLU A 556 -17.70 6.31 7.85
CA GLU A 556 -18.62 6.86 8.85
C GLU A 556 -18.12 6.63 10.29
N HIS A 557 -17.82 5.39 10.67
CA HIS A 557 -17.46 5.04 12.04
C HIS A 557 -16.10 5.62 12.48
N GLU A 558 -15.14 5.75 11.57
CA GLU A 558 -13.81 6.28 11.85
C GLU A 558 -13.67 7.78 11.51
N ASN A 559 -14.77 8.44 11.12
CA ASN A 559 -14.80 9.87 10.79
C ASN A 559 -13.73 10.26 9.75
N LEU A 560 -13.50 9.42 8.75
CA LEU A 560 -12.34 9.58 7.86
C LEU A 560 -12.42 10.82 6.98
N GLN A 561 -13.62 11.30 6.64
CA GLN A 561 -13.79 12.59 5.96
C GLN A 561 -13.26 13.74 6.83
N ARG A 562 -13.55 13.72 8.14
CA ARG A 562 -13.02 14.72 9.08
C ARG A 562 -11.51 14.58 9.24
N ASN A 563 -11.00 13.35 9.34
CA ASN A 563 -9.55 13.10 9.40
C ASN A 563 -8.84 13.68 8.16
N ALA A 564 -9.40 13.48 6.96
CA ALA A 564 -8.81 14.04 5.74
C ALA A 564 -8.79 15.57 5.73
N LEU A 565 -9.80 16.22 6.31
CA LEU A 565 -9.81 17.67 6.49
C LEU A 565 -8.68 18.11 7.45
N GLU A 566 -8.60 17.49 8.63
CA GLU A 566 -7.65 17.88 9.68
C GLU A 566 -6.19 17.59 9.26
N THR A 567 -5.90 16.38 8.81
CA THR A 567 -4.57 15.98 8.33
C THR A 567 -4.18 16.73 7.05
N GLY A 568 -5.13 16.94 6.13
CA GLY A 568 -4.91 17.72 4.91
C GLY A 568 -4.54 19.17 5.20
N ASN A 569 -5.24 19.83 6.13
CA ASN A 569 -4.92 21.19 6.55
C ASN A 569 -3.54 21.29 7.19
N ARG A 570 -3.14 20.28 7.99
CA ARG A 570 -1.80 20.20 8.57
C ARG A 570 -0.71 20.08 7.49
N LEU A 571 -0.92 19.21 6.50
CA LEU A 571 -0.03 19.09 5.35
C LEU A 571 0.10 20.39 4.58
N ILE A 572 -1.02 21.05 4.23
CA ILE A 572 -0.99 22.34 3.52
C ILE A 572 -0.19 23.36 4.31
N ALA A 573 -0.44 23.51 5.62
CA ALA A 573 0.28 24.47 6.45
C ALA A 573 1.80 24.22 6.44
N GLY A 574 2.24 22.99 6.69
CA GLY A 574 3.67 22.67 6.69
C GLY A 574 4.31 22.78 5.30
N LEU A 575 3.60 22.41 4.23
CA LEU A 575 4.09 22.57 2.86
C LEU A 575 4.20 24.04 2.46
N THR A 576 3.29 24.91 2.91
CA THR A 576 3.40 26.36 2.73
C THR A 576 4.59 26.93 3.51
N GLU A 577 4.86 26.46 4.73
CA GLU A 577 6.08 26.84 5.46
C GLU A 577 7.36 26.40 4.71
N LEU A 578 7.35 25.23 4.07
CA LEU A 578 8.46 24.82 3.19
C LEU A 578 8.58 25.71 1.96
N GLN A 579 7.45 26.15 1.38
CA GLN A 579 7.43 27.05 0.23
C GLN A 579 8.15 28.38 0.52
N GLU A 580 8.02 28.90 1.74
CA GLU A 580 8.72 30.12 2.17
C GLU A 580 10.24 29.93 2.29
N ARG A 581 10.69 28.70 2.59
CA ARG A 581 12.11 28.36 2.80
C ARG A 581 12.83 27.87 1.55
N HIS A 582 12.10 27.23 0.64
CA HIS A 582 12.65 26.53 -0.52
C HIS A 582 12.12 27.11 -1.83
N ALA A 583 12.93 27.94 -2.49
CA ALA A 583 12.55 28.64 -3.73
C ALA A 583 12.15 27.72 -4.90
N ILE A 584 12.51 26.43 -4.84
CA ILE A 584 12.07 25.43 -5.82
C ILE A 584 10.57 25.17 -5.75
N ILE A 585 9.91 25.40 -4.60
CA ILE A 585 8.46 25.22 -4.46
C ILE A 585 7.75 26.47 -5.01
N GLY A 586 7.14 26.31 -6.18
CA GLY A 586 6.42 27.38 -6.86
C GLY A 586 4.98 27.56 -6.36
N ASP A 587 4.30 26.46 -6.07
CA ASP A 587 2.89 26.46 -5.65
C ASP A 587 2.56 25.25 -4.76
N VAL A 588 1.72 25.49 -3.74
CA VAL A 588 1.13 24.46 -2.88
C VAL A 588 -0.37 24.59 -2.98
N ARG A 589 -1.05 23.54 -3.42
CA ARG A 589 -2.49 23.57 -3.71
C ARG A 589 -3.18 22.25 -3.37
N GLY A 590 -4.50 22.32 -3.26
CA GLY A 590 -5.36 21.17 -3.03
C GLY A 590 -6.26 21.34 -1.81
N LEU A 591 -7.02 20.29 -1.50
CA LEU A 591 -7.95 20.24 -0.37
C LEU A 591 -7.92 18.85 0.26
N GLY A 592 -8.04 18.78 1.58
CA GLY A 592 -8.01 17.52 2.32
C GLY A 592 -6.77 16.69 1.98
N LEU A 593 -6.95 15.42 1.66
CA LEU A 593 -5.86 14.53 1.25
C LEU A 593 -5.76 14.41 -0.28
N MET A 594 -5.85 15.54 -0.98
CA MET A 594 -5.72 15.65 -2.43
C MET A 594 -4.90 16.90 -2.77
N LEU A 595 -3.58 16.79 -2.65
CA LEU A 595 -2.64 17.92 -2.67
C LEU A 595 -1.58 17.80 -3.76
N GLY A 596 -1.15 18.95 -4.29
CA GLY A 596 -0.08 19.12 -5.25
C GLY A 596 0.97 20.10 -4.75
N VAL A 597 2.24 19.76 -4.92
CA VAL A 597 3.38 20.65 -4.67
C VAL A 597 4.15 20.81 -5.96
N GLU A 598 4.06 21.98 -6.57
CA GLU A 598 4.64 22.24 -7.88
C GLU A 598 6.04 22.83 -7.78
N PHE A 599 7.00 22.20 -8.45
CA PHE A 599 8.38 22.64 -8.48
C PHE A 599 8.71 23.46 -9.72
N VAL A 600 9.41 24.58 -9.51
CA VAL A 600 9.82 25.53 -10.54
C VAL A 600 11.26 26.00 -10.32
N LEU A 601 12.02 26.16 -11.41
CA LEU A 601 13.41 26.66 -11.37
C LEU A 601 13.49 28.16 -11.13
N ASP A 602 12.46 28.89 -11.57
CA ASP A 602 12.36 30.35 -11.42
C ASP A 602 10.94 30.67 -10.94
N PRO A 603 10.76 31.18 -9.70
CA PRO A 603 9.46 31.55 -9.17
C PRO A 603 8.73 32.64 -9.97
N ALA A 604 9.45 33.58 -10.59
CA ALA A 604 8.86 34.66 -11.36
C ALA A 604 8.40 34.18 -12.75
N ALA A 605 9.25 33.41 -13.44
CA ALA A 605 8.90 32.82 -14.73
C ALA A 605 7.98 31.60 -14.61
N ARG A 606 7.91 30.97 -13.43
CA ARG A 606 7.20 29.71 -13.13
C ARG A 606 7.67 28.56 -14.05
N THR A 607 8.97 28.53 -14.35
CA THR A 607 9.60 27.55 -15.24
C THR A 607 9.58 26.15 -14.58
N PRO A 608 8.94 25.12 -15.15
CA PRO A 608 8.82 23.80 -14.53
C PRO A 608 10.17 23.13 -14.20
N ALA A 609 10.22 22.40 -13.08
CA ALA A 609 11.41 21.66 -12.61
C ALA A 609 11.18 20.13 -12.52
N PRO A 610 10.98 19.42 -13.65
CA PRO A 610 10.67 17.98 -13.64
C PRO A 610 11.80 17.09 -13.12
N ASP A 611 13.06 17.46 -13.38
CA ASP A 611 14.20 16.66 -12.97
C ASP A 611 14.37 16.67 -11.44
N GLN A 612 14.19 17.84 -10.82
CA GLN A 612 14.13 18.01 -9.37
C GLN A 612 12.95 17.25 -8.77
N ALA A 613 11.75 17.34 -9.38
CA ALA A 613 10.59 16.59 -8.91
C ALA A 613 10.81 15.06 -8.95
N ALA A 614 11.45 14.56 -10.01
CA ALA A 614 11.82 13.15 -10.12
C ALA A 614 12.86 12.74 -9.08
N TYR A 615 13.88 13.58 -8.85
CA TYR A 615 14.90 13.35 -7.83
C TYR A 615 14.28 13.27 -6.42
N VAL A 616 13.49 14.27 -6.05
CA VAL A 616 12.83 14.34 -4.74
C VAL A 616 11.90 13.14 -4.52
N CYS A 617 11.16 12.73 -5.57
CA CYS A 617 10.30 11.55 -5.52
C CYS A 617 11.08 10.24 -5.21
N ASP A 618 12.19 10.00 -5.91
CA ASP A 618 13.04 8.82 -5.67
C ASP A 618 13.74 8.88 -4.30
N ARG A 619 14.13 10.07 -3.84
CA ARG A 619 14.77 10.29 -2.53
C ARG A 619 13.80 10.12 -1.35
N LEU A 620 12.56 10.58 -1.48
CA LEU A 620 11.52 10.33 -0.48
C LEU A 620 11.22 8.84 -0.34
N ARG A 621 11.22 8.08 -1.44
CA ARG A 621 11.10 6.61 -1.40
C ARG A 621 12.21 5.99 -0.55
N GLU A 622 13.45 6.44 -0.72
CA GLU A 622 14.60 5.95 0.06
C GLU A 622 14.46 6.28 1.55
N ARG A 623 13.82 7.40 1.87
CA ARG A 623 13.47 7.81 3.25
C ARG A 623 12.17 7.20 3.79
N GLY A 624 11.64 6.16 3.13
CA GLY A 624 10.44 5.46 3.60
C GLY A 624 9.10 6.13 3.26
N VAL A 625 9.05 7.03 2.27
CA VAL A 625 7.83 7.76 1.87
C VAL A 625 7.51 7.51 0.40
N LEU A 626 6.36 6.90 0.13
CA LEU A 626 5.88 6.67 -1.25
C LEU A 626 5.04 7.85 -1.71
N ILE A 627 5.57 8.57 -2.68
CA ILE A 627 4.91 9.65 -3.40
C ILE A 627 5.10 9.46 -4.91
N GLY A 628 4.41 10.25 -5.73
CA GLY A 628 4.59 10.26 -7.19
C GLY A 628 4.56 11.67 -7.76
N THR A 629 4.83 11.78 -9.06
CA THR A 629 4.73 13.04 -9.82
C THR A 629 3.59 13.00 -10.84
N ASP A 630 2.97 14.16 -11.06
CA ASP A 630 1.94 14.40 -12.09
C ASP A 630 2.14 15.81 -12.69
N GLY A 631 1.15 16.33 -13.41
CA GLY A 631 1.23 17.61 -14.10
C GLY A 631 1.64 17.45 -15.56
N LEU A 632 1.26 18.42 -16.40
CA LEU A 632 1.59 18.42 -17.84
C LEU A 632 3.11 18.33 -18.07
N ASP A 633 3.88 18.99 -17.21
CA ASP A 633 5.35 19.04 -17.26
C ASP A 633 6.03 18.05 -16.31
N ARG A 634 5.28 17.21 -15.58
CA ARG A 634 5.79 16.22 -14.61
C ARG A 634 6.58 16.81 -13.43
N ASN A 635 6.27 18.03 -13.05
CA ASN A 635 6.94 18.80 -11.99
C ASN A 635 6.10 18.96 -10.71
N VAL A 636 4.99 18.23 -10.56
CA VAL A 636 4.10 18.35 -9.39
C VAL A 636 4.19 17.08 -8.55
N LEU A 637 4.69 17.17 -7.32
CA LEU A 637 4.56 16.09 -6.35
C LEU A 637 3.09 15.92 -5.99
N LYS A 638 2.64 14.67 -5.95
CA LYS A 638 1.24 14.29 -5.77
C LYS A 638 1.02 13.56 -4.45
N ILE A 639 0.19 14.16 -3.59
CA ILE A 639 -0.15 13.64 -2.28
C ILE A 639 -1.64 13.27 -2.26
N ARG A 640 -1.95 11.97 -2.21
CA ARG A 640 -3.32 11.42 -2.19
C ARG A 640 -3.41 10.01 -1.60
N GLY A 641 -2.70 9.75 -0.51
CA GLY A 641 -2.64 8.45 0.16
C GLY A 641 -3.98 8.00 0.79
N PRO A 642 -3.99 6.92 1.58
CA PRO A 642 -5.18 6.48 2.33
C PRO A 642 -5.75 7.57 3.24
N MET A 643 -7.05 7.52 3.51
CA MET A 643 -7.75 8.48 4.39
C MET A 643 -7.43 8.28 5.88
N VAL A 644 -6.68 7.23 6.22
CA VAL A 644 -6.24 6.90 7.58
C VAL A 644 -4.88 7.51 7.95
N LEU A 645 -4.29 8.31 7.05
CA LEU A 645 -3.07 9.09 7.36
C LEU A 645 -3.28 9.96 8.59
N THR A 646 -2.31 9.93 9.50
CA THR A 646 -2.36 10.64 10.77
C THR A 646 -1.61 11.98 10.73
N ALA A 647 -1.79 12.80 11.76
CA ALA A 647 -1.00 14.03 11.93
C ALA A 647 0.51 13.75 12.03
N ALA A 648 0.92 12.64 12.67
CA ALA A 648 2.33 12.26 12.77
C ALA A 648 2.92 11.85 11.42
N ASP A 649 2.12 11.16 10.58
CA ASP A 649 2.56 10.82 9.22
C ASP A 649 2.77 12.09 8.39
N ALA A 650 1.87 13.07 8.53
CA ALA A 650 1.99 14.37 7.86
C ALA A 650 3.28 15.10 8.27
N ASP A 651 3.57 15.15 9.58
CA ASP A 651 4.81 15.76 10.10
C ASP A 651 6.04 15.05 9.55
N PHE A 652 6.02 13.72 9.50
CA PHE A 652 7.12 12.94 8.97
C PHE A 652 7.37 13.24 7.48
N LEU A 653 6.32 13.35 6.66
CA LEU A 653 6.47 13.77 5.26
C LEU A 653 7.09 15.16 5.15
N ILE A 654 6.60 16.14 5.92
CA ILE A 654 7.11 17.52 5.90
C ILE A 654 8.61 17.53 6.28
N GLU A 655 8.98 16.82 7.35
CA GLU A 655 10.37 16.70 7.81
C GLU A 655 11.27 16.05 6.76
N GLN A 656 10.85 14.93 6.17
CA GLN A 656 11.67 14.26 5.16
C GLN A 656 11.77 15.05 3.87
N LEU A 657 10.69 15.74 3.46
CA LEU A 657 10.72 16.62 2.29
C LEU A 657 11.68 17.79 2.50
N ASP A 658 11.64 18.45 3.66
CA ASP A 658 12.56 19.54 4.02
C ASP A 658 14.02 19.11 3.86
N ARG A 659 14.39 17.96 4.46
CA ARG A 659 15.75 17.40 4.36
C ARG A 659 16.17 17.10 2.93
N VAL A 660 15.27 16.56 2.10
CA VAL A 660 15.59 16.25 0.70
C VAL A 660 15.75 17.53 -0.13
N LEU A 661 14.99 18.58 0.17
CA LEU A 661 15.10 19.87 -0.53
C LEU A 661 16.41 20.62 -0.22
N GLU A 662 17.09 20.31 0.89
CA GLU A 662 18.42 20.82 1.20
C GLU A 662 19.54 20.17 0.35
N GLU A 663 19.28 19.01 -0.27
CA GLU A 663 20.23 18.28 -1.11
C GLU A 663 20.45 19.03 -2.44
N ASP A 664 21.70 19.09 -2.94
CA ASP A 664 22.05 19.94 -4.09
C ASP A 664 21.28 19.59 -5.38
N ALA A 665 20.94 18.33 -5.59
CA ALA A 665 20.16 17.90 -6.76
C ALA A 665 18.66 18.26 -6.69
N ALA A 666 18.17 18.73 -5.54
CA ALA A 666 16.81 19.23 -5.38
C ALA A 666 16.70 20.75 -5.57
N LYS A 667 17.83 21.48 -5.63
CA LYS A 667 17.86 22.94 -5.76
C LYS A 667 17.65 23.39 -7.22
N PRO A 668 17.16 24.63 -7.43
CA PRO A 668 16.98 25.23 -8.76
C PRO A 668 18.27 25.38 -9.58
#